data_AF-A0A3E0GZZ0-F1
#
_entry.id   AF-A0A3E0GZZ0-F1
#
_cell.length_a   1.000
_cell.length_b   1.000
_cell.length_c   1.000
_cell.angle_alpha   90.00
_cell.angle_beta   90.00
_cell.angle_gamma   90.00
#
_symmetry.space_group_name_H-M   'P 1'
#
loop_
_entity.id
_entity.type
_entity.pdbx_description
1 polymer ?
#
loop_
_entity_poly.entity_id
_entity_poly.type
_entity_poly.pdbx_seq_one_letter_code
_entity_poly.pdbx_strand_id
1 'polypeptide(L)'
;MDMGWCRHRVGTMQTRAPLLVGRDAELTELTRSLSGTRAGRGGAAFLVGEAGIGKSRLAAMATGRAFDSGMRVLRGRGSTIGPMVPFRPLTEALLSLFRGGEPFEDSELGPYRPVLGRLIPEWAAGAPPQPVSLVVLAEAVLRLLSVAGRGRGCLLVLEDLHDADAETLAVVEYLSDNLDLQPIMLLATIRGEPGAALDLARASEQRRTGKLLELRRLDRVQVRAMAASCLEMPGAEVADEVVQRLWVDSAGNPFIVEELLHGLVSNGLLVPSGDGWQVVGPLRTEVPAAVVRSIANRTDRLGPQGRMLLSVAAVLGHRFPLSVVRKVADIDDRGLLSHLHAGVAAQLVTPDEPAPDWYAFRHPLTAEALLSQLTPIDRTELSSKAADAVLELHPTLPGHWCQLVASLRLDAGEDAAAGRLFAEAGRRALRDGAAGSAITLLDKANRLLTRKLDARIRADILESLLPALAEAGHFERAFQLAGKLADLDGDGLDVRRRAALHTRLAKVAYLAGRPSNGAEQVAAARALLGDQPADEDTAPVDVVAAYLELDTPRPDRLTRAEALARRAVAAAERSEQPVVACEAWELLGIIAREHDISQAMSCLEKAKQLGEQHQLPMQRAYAMMRLAGIDWLSTADTGSLERARQEALRIGAITMAYNADAIIALHTVLGGDFDLATQRIAACGESATRLQLSSIVRYALMTKATLAAHQGRRREMDDALAEFREWGGEKSQELPLSFGLARVFCALLEENRELADKELAQALAFEAENPTTFHLAGRHGLDLLLGVLSGRFDWAQHREVSATPAGGMRWNRHFTELAGAVLYGREGKVEQAECAMAAAQQVGGAFPMARNLGLRLVAESAHTDGWGDPITWLRNAEEYFHRNGVTGTASACRALLRQVGVSVQQRRVGAEQVPSELRSVGVTVREYDVFRLLVERLGNKAIANRLHISPRTVEKHVASLIAKTQQPDREALSSYASAILAS
;
A
#
# COMPACT_ATOMS: atom_id res chain seq x y z
N MET A 1 -15.78 -75.23 23.95
CA MET A 1 -14.47 -75.24 24.65
C MET A 1 -13.70 -74.07 24.11
N ASP A 2 -13.72 -72.99 24.89
CA ASP A 2 -12.93 -71.78 24.69
C ASP A 2 -11.43 -72.08 24.80
N MET A 3 -10.64 -71.49 23.90
CA MET A 3 -9.27 -71.10 24.21
C MET A 3 -9.01 -69.73 23.62
N GLY A 4 -9.16 -68.72 24.49
CA GLY A 4 -8.81 -67.34 24.22
C GLY A 4 -7.31 -67.15 24.12
N TRP A 5 -6.89 -66.46 23.07
CA TRP A 5 -5.58 -65.82 22.99
C TRP A 5 -5.75 -64.33 23.33
N CYS A 6 -5.70 -64.01 24.63
CA CYS A 6 -5.44 -62.66 25.10
C CYS A 6 -4.01 -62.26 24.71
N ARG A 7 -3.86 -61.46 23.66
CA ARG A 7 -2.61 -60.73 23.42
C ARG A 7 -2.37 -59.79 24.60
N HIS A 8 -1.42 -60.16 25.47
CA HIS A 8 -0.84 -59.27 26.45
C HIS A 8 -0.15 -58.13 25.71
N ARG A 9 -0.69 -56.91 25.79
CA ARG A 9 0.04 -55.70 25.39
C ARG A 9 1.02 -55.37 26.51
N VAL A 10 2.29 -55.68 26.32
CA VAL A 10 3.35 -55.05 27.11
C VAL A 10 3.31 -53.56 26.77
N GLY A 11 2.96 -52.71 27.75
CA GLY A 11 2.78 -51.28 27.54
C GLY A 11 4.06 -50.60 27.07
N THR A 12 4.08 -50.14 25.82
CA THR A 12 5.12 -49.25 25.32
C THR A 12 4.71 -47.81 25.59
N MET A 13 5.48 -47.06 26.39
CA MET A 13 5.23 -45.64 26.60
C MET A 13 5.35 -44.87 25.29
N GLN A 14 4.37 -44.01 24.99
CA GLN A 14 4.54 -42.98 23.97
C GLN A 14 5.28 -41.77 24.56
N THR A 15 6.31 -41.31 23.87
CA THR A 15 7.13 -40.15 24.25
C THR A 15 6.35 -38.83 24.24
N ARG A 16 5.16 -38.82 23.62
CA ARG A 16 4.20 -37.72 23.65
C ARG A 16 2.83 -38.30 23.94
N ALA A 17 1.99 -37.57 24.68
CA ALA A 17 0.60 -37.98 24.84
C ALA A 17 -0.01 -38.11 23.43
N PRO A 18 -0.78 -39.13 23.06
CA PRO A 18 -1.50 -39.15 21.78
C PRO A 18 -2.71 -38.20 21.78
N LEU A 19 -3.35 -37.96 22.92
CA LEU A 19 -4.52 -37.10 23.05
C LEU A 19 -4.17 -35.67 23.47
N LEU A 20 -4.95 -34.70 22.99
CA LEU A 20 -4.87 -33.30 23.45
C LEU A 20 -5.69 -33.16 24.72
N VAL A 21 -5.06 -32.81 25.85
CA VAL A 21 -5.73 -32.76 27.16
C VAL A 21 -5.93 -31.31 27.61
N GLY A 22 -7.12 -30.99 28.14
CA GLY A 22 -7.42 -29.69 28.75
C GLY A 22 -7.48 -28.52 27.76
N ARG A 23 -7.90 -28.78 26.52
CA ARG A 23 -7.95 -27.80 25.42
C ARG A 23 -9.30 -27.78 24.69
N ASP A 24 -10.36 -28.28 25.33
CA ASP A 24 -11.66 -28.47 24.69
C ASP A 24 -12.31 -27.14 24.29
N ALA A 25 -12.18 -26.11 25.13
CA ALA A 25 -12.75 -24.79 24.87
C ALA A 25 -12.06 -24.11 23.66
N GLU A 26 -10.73 -24.10 23.64
CA GLU A 26 -9.96 -23.49 22.56
C GLU A 26 -10.13 -24.26 21.25
N LEU A 27 -10.18 -25.60 21.31
CA LEU A 27 -10.44 -26.43 20.14
C LEU A 27 -11.86 -26.19 19.59
N THR A 28 -12.85 -25.98 20.46
CA THR A 28 -14.22 -25.63 20.06
C THR A 28 -14.26 -24.29 19.33
N GLU A 29 -13.55 -23.27 19.84
CA GLU A 29 -13.45 -21.97 19.19
C GLU A 29 -12.79 -22.07 17.81
N LEU A 30 -11.62 -22.71 17.73
CA LEU A 30 -10.90 -22.88 16.46
C LEU A 30 -11.75 -23.64 15.42
N THR A 31 -12.52 -24.63 15.87
CA THR A 31 -13.42 -25.39 14.98
C THR A 31 -14.56 -24.52 14.46
N ARG A 32 -15.10 -23.63 15.31
CA ARG A 32 -16.12 -22.66 14.88
C ARG A 32 -15.56 -21.69 13.85
N SER A 33 -14.36 -21.15 14.09
CA SER A 33 -13.70 -20.22 13.16
C SER A 33 -13.40 -20.88 11.81
N LEU A 34 -12.85 -22.11 11.80
CA LEU A 34 -12.62 -22.88 10.57
C LEU A 34 -13.92 -23.09 9.77
N SER A 35 -15.01 -23.42 10.47
CA SER A 35 -16.33 -23.61 9.83
C SER A 35 -16.86 -22.30 9.24
N GLY A 36 -16.69 -21.16 9.94
CA GLY A 36 -17.05 -19.84 9.45
C GLY A 36 -16.26 -19.42 8.21
N THR A 37 -14.96 -19.71 8.19
CA THR A 37 -14.06 -19.42 7.06
C THR A 37 -14.48 -20.15 5.79
N ARG A 38 -14.92 -21.40 5.91
CA ARG A 38 -15.49 -22.16 4.78
C ARG A 38 -16.79 -21.57 4.26
N ALA A 39 -17.56 -20.91 5.12
CA ALA A 39 -18.76 -20.18 4.76
C ALA A 39 -18.49 -18.74 4.26
N GLY A 40 -17.22 -18.37 4.04
CA GLY A 40 -16.81 -17.07 3.52
C GLY A 40 -16.57 -15.99 4.58
N ARG A 41 -16.59 -16.34 5.87
CA ARG A 41 -16.30 -15.41 6.98
C ARG A 41 -14.96 -15.73 7.62
N GLY A 42 -13.97 -14.93 7.30
CA GLY A 42 -12.61 -15.10 7.82
C GLY A 42 -12.44 -14.55 9.21
N GLY A 43 -11.21 -14.63 9.71
CA GLY A 43 -10.85 -14.03 10.99
C GLY A 43 -9.50 -14.49 11.50
N ALA A 44 -9.03 -13.84 12.57
CA ALA A 44 -7.76 -14.16 13.22
C ALA A 44 -7.97 -14.82 14.61
N ALA A 45 -7.11 -15.77 14.95
CA ALA A 45 -7.01 -16.34 16.29
C ALA A 45 -5.54 -16.40 16.73
N PHE A 46 -5.28 -15.97 17.97
CA PHE A 46 -3.96 -15.89 18.56
C PHE A 46 -3.87 -16.81 19.76
N LEU A 47 -3.08 -17.89 19.65
CA LEU A 47 -2.80 -18.81 20.75
C LEU A 47 -1.67 -18.23 21.61
N VAL A 48 -1.99 -17.81 22.83
CA VAL A 48 -1.03 -17.17 23.74
C VAL A 48 -0.73 -18.10 24.91
N GLY A 49 0.53 -18.16 25.32
CA GLY A 49 0.90 -18.84 26.57
C GLY A 49 2.39 -19.11 26.67
N GLU A 50 2.81 -19.70 27.80
CA GLU A 50 4.22 -19.98 28.09
C GLU A 50 4.86 -20.99 27.11
N ALA A 51 6.19 -21.07 27.08
CA ALA A 51 6.90 -22.11 26.34
C ALA A 51 6.48 -23.52 26.84
N GLY A 52 6.31 -24.47 25.92
CA GLY A 52 5.90 -25.83 26.26
C GLY A 52 4.41 -26.01 26.64
N ILE A 53 3.61 -24.95 26.67
CA ILE A 53 2.18 -24.99 27.08
C ILE A 53 1.24 -25.72 26.09
N GLY A 54 1.74 -26.08 24.91
CA GLY A 54 1.00 -26.82 23.88
C GLY A 54 0.45 -26.00 22.69
N LYS A 55 0.87 -24.73 22.51
CA LYS A 55 0.41 -23.87 21.39
C LYS A 55 0.55 -24.52 20.01
N SER A 56 1.76 -24.97 19.65
CA SER A 56 2.04 -25.59 18.34
C SER A 56 1.27 -26.90 18.15
N ARG A 57 0.98 -27.62 19.25
CA ARG A 57 0.22 -28.86 19.20
C ARG A 57 -1.26 -28.60 18.92
N LEU A 58 -1.85 -27.58 19.55
CA LEU A 58 -3.20 -27.14 19.25
C LEU A 58 -3.31 -26.58 17.82
N ALA A 59 -2.31 -25.81 17.37
CA ALA A 59 -2.23 -25.34 15.98
C ALA A 59 -2.16 -26.51 14.97
N ALA A 60 -1.36 -27.54 15.26
CA ALA A 60 -1.30 -28.75 14.43
C ALA A 60 -2.64 -29.50 14.36
N MET A 61 -3.39 -29.56 15.46
CA MET A 61 -4.75 -30.14 15.46
C MET A 61 -5.73 -29.34 14.61
N ALA A 62 -5.68 -28.00 14.67
CA ALA A 62 -6.49 -27.13 13.82
C ALA A 62 -6.13 -27.28 12.34
N THR A 63 -4.83 -27.37 12.03
CA THR A 63 -4.31 -27.70 10.68
C THR A 63 -4.84 -29.02 10.17
N GLY A 64 -4.80 -30.09 10.98
CA GLY A 64 -5.35 -31.40 10.59
C GLY A 64 -6.85 -31.33 10.27
N ARG A 65 -7.64 -30.67 11.13
CA ARG A 65 -9.07 -30.47 10.89
C ARG A 65 -9.35 -29.65 9.63
N ALA A 66 -8.60 -28.59 9.40
CA ALA A 66 -8.72 -27.77 8.20
C ALA A 66 -8.46 -28.61 6.93
N PHE A 67 -7.40 -29.41 6.95
CA PHE A 67 -7.04 -30.34 5.88
C PHE A 67 -8.12 -31.39 5.63
N ASP A 68 -8.60 -32.09 6.68
CA ASP A 68 -9.68 -33.09 6.59
C ASP A 68 -10.99 -32.49 6.05
N SER A 69 -11.18 -31.18 6.28
CA SER A 69 -12.32 -30.42 5.82
C SER A 69 -12.17 -29.86 4.39
N GLY A 70 -11.04 -30.11 3.74
CA GLY A 70 -10.74 -29.71 2.37
C GLY A 70 -10.26 -28.27 2.19
N MET A 71 -9.92 -27.56 3.28
CA MET A 71 -9.34 -26.22 3.23
C MET A 71 -7.90 -26.25 2.73
N ARG A 72 -7.45 -25.15 2.11
CA ARG A 72 -6.03 -24.94 1.85
C ARG A 72 -5.32 -24.62 3.17
N VAL A 73 -4.21 -25.27 3.49
CA VAL A 73 -3.44 -24.98 4.71
C VAL A 73 -2.03 -24.55 4.37
N LEU A 74 -1.65 -23.37 4.85
CA LEU A 74 -0.34 -22.77 4.68
C LEU A 74 0.30 -22.57 6.04
N ARG A 75 1.58 -22.90 6.19
CA ARG A 75 2.27 -22.83 7.48
C ARG A 75 3.68 -22.26 7.35
N GLY A 76 4.01 -21.32 8.21
CA GLY A 76 5.37 -20.80 8.37
C GLY A 76 5.67 -20.40 9.82
N ARG A 77 6.95 -20.11 10.11
CA ARG A 77 7.42 -19.97 11.49
C ARG A 77 8.40 -18.80 11.71
N GLY A 78 8.26 -18.12 12.85
CA GLY A 78 9.24 -17.16 13.39
C GLY A 78 10.52 -17.84 13.88
N SER A 79 11.64 -17.13 13.90
CA SER A 79 12.95 -17.71 14.26
C SER A 79 13.71 -16.76 15.18
N THR A 80 14.06 -17.23 16.38
CA THR A 80 14.75 -16.43 17.42
C THR A 80 16.20 -16.09 17.11
N ILE A 81 16.90 -16.81 16.23
CA ILE A 81 18.35 -16.65 16.15
C ILE A 81 18.83 -16.74 14.67
N GLY A 82 19.75 -15.87 14.26
CA GLY A 82 20.08 -15.57 12.85
C GLY A 82 19.40 -14.27 12.40
N PRO A 83 19.82 -13.62 11.30
CA PRO A 83 19.25 -12.32 10.94
C PRO A 83 17.74 -12.45 10.73
N MET A 84 17.00 -11.44 11.20
CA MET A 84 15.60 -11.24 10.85
C MET A 84 15.51 -11.16 9.34
N VAL A 85 15.11 -12.24 8.69
CA VAL A 85 14.73 -12.24 7.28
C VAL A 85 13.32 -11.68 7.26
N PRO A 86 13.10 -10.47 6.71
CA PRO A 86 11.78 -9.87 6.70
C PRO A 86 10.77 -10.82 6.07
N PHE A 87 9.57 -10.88 6.64
CA PHE A 87 8.47 -11.73 6.16
C PHE A 87 8.71 -13.23 6.26
N ARG A 88 9.76 -13.71 6.93
CA ARG A 88 10.10 -15.14 6.90
C ARG A 88 8.92 -16.08 7.20
N PRO A 89 8.10 -15.86 8.25
CA PRO A 89 6.95 -16.73 8.50
C PRO A 89 5.96 -16.74 7.33
N LEU A 90 5.81 -15.62 6.62
CA LEU A 90 4.94 -15.51 5.46
C LEU A 90 5.56 -16.17 4.23
N THR A 91 6.83 -15.92 3.95
CA THR A 91 7.60 -16.57 2.88
C THR A 91 7.52 -18.10 2.99
N GLU A 92 7.79 -18.64 4.18
CA GLU A 92 7.70 -20.10 4.43
C GLU A 92 6.28 -20.63 4.19
N ALA A 93 5.26 -19.91 4.67
CA ALA A 93 3.86 -20.29 4.46
C ALA A 93 3.45 -20.24 2.98
N LEU A 94 3.83 -19.20 2.25
CA LEU A 94 3.46 -19.01 0.86
C LEU A 94 4.20 -19.98 -0.07
N LEU A 95 5.47 -20.29 0.20
CA LEU A 95 6.21 -21.32 -0.56
C LEU A 95 5.56 -22.70 -0.46
N SER A 96 4.81 -22.99 0.61
CA SER A 96 4.06 -24.24 0.72
C SER A 96 2.96 -24.39 -0.34
N LEU A 97 2.51 -23.30 -0.97
CA LEU A 97 1.55 -23.33 -2.08
C LEU A 97 2.06 -24.13 -3.28
N PHE A 98 3.37 -24.07 -3.56
CA PHE A 98 3.96 -24.62 -4.79
C PHE A 98 4.51 -26.03 -4.62
N ARG A 99 4.71 -26.49 -3.37
CA ARG A 99 5.26 -27.82 -3.07
C ARG A 99 4.26 -28.96 -3.33
N GLY A 100 2.96 -28.66 -3.38
CA GLY A 100 1.89 -29.65 -3.50
C GLY A 100 1.54 -30.08 -4.93
N GLY A 101 2.13 -29.48 -5.97
CA GLY A 101 1.92 -29.86 -7.37
C GLY A 101 0.52 -29.58 -7.96
N GLU A 102 -0.40 -28.97 -7.20
CA GLU A 102 -1.68 -28.52 -7.74
C GLU A 102 -1.50 -27.24 -8.60
N PRO A 103 -2.10 -27.17 -9.80
CA PRO A 103 -2.07 -25.97 -10.63
C PRO A 103 -2.71 -24.79 -9.89
N PHE A 104 -1.95 -23.69 -9.75
CA PHE A 104 -2.44 -22.44 -9.19
C PHE A 104 -2.62 -21.42 -10.32
N GLU A 105 -3.86 -20.99 -10.58
CA GLU A 105 -4.13 -19.93 -11.55
C GLU A 105 -3.79 -18.56 -10.94
N ASP A 106 -2.65 -18.00 -11.35
CA ASP A 106 -2.13 -16.72 -10.85
C ASP A 106 -2.60 -15.50 -11.67
N SER A 107 -3.42 -15.71 -12.71
CA SER A 107 -3.92 -14.67 -13.62
C SER A 107 -4.77 -13.62 -12.91
N GLU A 108 -5.49 -13.99 -11.85
CA GLU A 108 -6.32 -13.08 -11.04
C GLU A 108 -5.50 -12.20 -10.08
N LEU A 109 -4.22 -12.51 -9.85
CA LEU A 109 -3.34 -11.67 -9.02
C LEU A 109 -2.95 -10.36 -9.74
N GLY A 110 -3.06 -10.31 -11.08
CA GLY A 110 -2.79 -9.12 -11.88
C GLY A 110 -1.49 -8.40 -11.45
N PRO A 111 -1.56 -7.12 -11.02
CA PRO A 111 -0.37 -6.33 -10.64
C PRO A 111 0.29 -6.77 -9.32
N TYR A 112 -0.34 -7.66 -8.54
CA TYR A 112 0.17 -8.11 -7.24
C TYR A 112 1.11 -9.31 -7.34
N ARG A 113 1.16 -9.99 -8.50
CA ARG A 113 2.07 -11.13 -8.72
C ARG A 113 3.55 -10.72 -8.62
N PRO A 114 4.02 -9.63 -9.26
CA PRO A 114 5.40 -9.15 -9.09
C PRO A 114 5.69 -8.69 -7.64
N VAL A 115 4.70 -8.14 -6.94
CA VAL A 115 4.80 -7.73 -5.53
C VAL A 115 5.10 -8.92 -4.62
N LEU A 116 4.44 -10.05 -4.89
CA LEU A 116 4.64 -11.32 -4.18
C LEU A 116 5.99 -11.95 -4.47
N GLY A 117 6.72 -11.49 -5.50
CA GLY A 117 8.11 -11.88 -5.79
C GLY A 117 9.08 -11.63 -4.63
N ARG A 118 8.72 -10.77 -3.66
CA ARG A 118 9.47 -10.56 -2.41
C ARG A 118 9.34 -11.72 -1.42
N LEU A 119 8.25 -12.47 -1.48
CA LEU A 119 7.95 -13.62 -0.62
C LEU A 119 8.08 -14.96 -1.35
N ILE A 120 7.95 -14.95 -2.67
CA ILE A 120 7.99 -16.13 -3.53
C ILE A 120 9.07 -15.88 -4.59
N PRO A 121 10.32 -16.33 -4.36
CA PRO A 121 11.45 -16.06 -5.25
C PRO A 121 11.22 -16.50 -6.70
N GLU A 122 10.42 -17.53 -6.94
CA GLU A 122 10.06 -18.04 -8.27
C GLU A 122 9.24 -17.03 -9.08
N TRP A 123 8.62 -16.05 -8.42
CA TRP A 123 7.88 -14.95 -9.05
C TRP A 123 8.71 -13.67 -9.17
N ALA A 124 9.97 -13.70 -8.73
CA ALA A 124 10.94 -12.64 -9.04
C ALA A 124 11.41 -12.81 -10.50
N ALA A 125 11.16 -11.80 -11.33
CA ALA A 125 11.47 -11.83 -12.77
C ALA A 125 12.98 -11.66 -13.09
N GLY A 126 13.86 -12.37 -12.38
CA GLY A 126 15.33 -12.33 -12.60
C GLY A 126 16.03 -11.01 -12.28
N ALA A 127 15.32 -10.01 -11.76
CA ALA A 127 15.85 -8.73 -11.30
C ALA A 127 16.12 -8.75 -9.78
N PRO A 128 17.12 -8.00 -9.26
CA PRO A 128 17.40 -7.94 -7.82
C PRO A 128 16.15 -7.49 -7.02
N PRO A 129 15.94 -8.00 -5.79
CA PRO A 129 14.72 -7.75 -5.01
C PRO A 129 14.53 -6.25 -4.74
N GLN A 130 13.33 -5.74 -5.06
CA GLN A 130 12.99 -4.32 -5.05
C GLN A 130 12.19 -3.92 -3.78
N PRO A 131 12.30 -2.67 -3.28
CA PRO A 131 11.62 -2.21 -2.06
C PRO A 131 10.09 -2.01 -2.21
N VAL A 132 9.30 -3.04 -1.91
CA VAL A 132 7.82 -2.96 -1.91
C VAL A 132 7.26 -2.45 -0.57
N SER A 133 6.29 -1.52 -0.60
CA SER A 133 5.48 -1.13 0.59
C SER A 133 4.85 -2.33 1.31
N LEU A 134 4.89 -2.33 2.65
CA LEU A 134 4.34 -3.41 3.50
C LEU A 134 2.84 -3.59 3.35
N VAL A 135 2.09 -2.51 3.15
CA VAL A 135 0.64 -2.56 2.97
C VAL A 135 0.30 -3.17 1.61
N VAL A 136 1.05 -2.80 0.56
CA VAL A 136 0.87 -3.38 -0.79
C VAL A 136 1.25 -4.85 -0.78
N LEU A 137 2.31 -5.21 -0.05
CA LEU A 137 2.69 -6.59 0.18
C LEU A 137 1.62 -7.35 0.97
N ALA A 138 1.07 -6.76 2.04
CA ALA A 138 0.03 -7.39 2.85
C ALA A 138 -1.27 -7.59 2.07
N GLU A 139 -1.68 -6.62 1.25
CA GLU A 139 -2.80 -6.75 0.32
C GLU A 139 -2.53 -7.82 -0.75
N ALA A 140 -1.30 -7.88 -1.26
CA ALA A 140 -0.90 -8.94 -2.19
C ALA A 140 -0.98 -10.33 -1.53
N VAL A 141 -0.53 -10.44 -0.27
CA VAL A 141 -0.67 -11.66 0.53
C VAL A 141 -2.16 -11.98 0.73
N LEU A 142 -2.99 -11.01 1.12
CA LEU A 142 -4.43 -11.20 1.30
C LEU A 142 -5.08 -11.75 0.04
N ARG A 143 -4.83 -11.12 -1.12
CA ARG A 143 -5.35 -11.57 -2.41
C ARG A 143 -4.86 -12.96 -2.78
N LEU A 144 -3.58 -13.25 -2.58
CA LEU A 144 -3.02 -14.58 -2.80
C LEU A 144 -3.73 -15.65 -1.94
N LEU A 145 -3.94 -15.37 -0.66
CA LEU A 145 -4.65 -16.26 0.26
C LEU A 145 -6.12 -16.44 -0.14
N SER A 146 -6.79 -15.39 -0.62
CA SER A 146 -8.18 -15.44 -1.08
C SER A 146 -8.32 -16.29 -2.35
N VAL A 147 -7.39 -16.14 -3.31
CA VAL A 147 -7.32 -16.98 -4.52
C VAL A 147 -7.02 -18.43 -4.13
N ALA A 148 -6.04 -18.65 -3.25
CA ALA A 148 -5.68 -20.00 -2.77
C ALA A 148 -6.81 -20.70 -2.00
N GLY A 149 -7.67 -19.92 -1.33
CA GLY A 149 -8.82 -20.42 -0.58
C GLY A 149 -10.14 -20.50 -1.36
N ARG A 150 -10.16 -20.18 -2.66
CA ARG A 150 -11.41 -20.02 -3.42
C ARG A 150 -12.29 -21.27 -3.38
N GLY A 151 -13.53 -21.10 -2.92
CA GLY A 151 -14.54 -22.16 -2.83
C GLY A 151 -14.32 -23.22 -1.74
N ARG A 152 -13.20 -23.16 -0.99
CA ARG A 152 -12.82 -24.20 0.00
C ARG A 152 -12.35 -23.64 1.35
N GLY A 153 -11.96 -22.37 1.42
CA GLY A 153 -11.35 -21.71 2.58
C GLY A 153 -9.84 -21.90 2.66
N CYS A 154 -9.12 -20.94 3.25
CA CYS A 154 -7.68 -21.00 3.50
C CYS A 154 -7.37 -20.84 5.00
N LEU A 155 -6.53 -21.68 5.57
CA LEU A 155 -5.94 -21.54 6.90
C LEU A 155 -4.46 -21.15 6.76
N LEU A 156 -4.11 -19.94 7.21
CA LEU A 156 -2.73 -19.49 7.35
C LEU A 156 -2.28 -19.66 8.80
N VAL A 157 -1.27 -20.49 9.04
CA VAL A 157 -0.69 -20.75 10.36
C VAL A 157 0.69 -20.11 10.47
N LEU A 158 0.85 -19.16 11.40
CA LEU A 158 2.11 -18.50 11.71
C LEU A 158 2.58 -18.87 13.12
N GLU A 159 3.54 -19.77 13.21
CA GLU A 159 4.07 -20.19 14.51
C GLU A 159 5.14 -19.23 15.02
N ASP A 160 5.19 -19.07 16.34
CA ASP A 160 6.20 -18.30 17.06
C ASP A 160 6.31 -16.84 16.61
N LEU A 161 5.16 -16.17 16.45
CA LEU A 161 5.05 -14.80 15.94
C LEU A 161 5.74 -13.76 16.86
N HIS A 162 6.01 -14.10 18.11
CA HIS A 162 6.82 -13.28 19.02
C HIS A 162 8.26 -13.07 18.53
N ASP A 163 8.74 -13.94 17.64
CA ASP A 163 10.06 -13.85 17.01
C ASP A 163 10.00 -13.24 15.60
N ALA A 164 8.83 -12.75 15.17
CA ALA A 164 8.66 -12.17 13.85
C ALA A 164 9.15 -10.72 13.78
N ASP A 165 9.63 -10.33 12.60
CA ASP A 165 10.01 -8.96 12.29
C ASP A 165 8.81 -8.01 12.26
N ALA A 166 9.09 -6.72 12.44
CA ALA A 166 8.06 -5.69 12.47
C ALA A 166 7.27 -5.65 11.15
N GLU A 167 7.93 -5.98 10.04
CA GLU A 167 7.33 -6.04 8.72
C GLU A 167 6.35 -7.22 8.59
N THR A 168 6.72 -8.41 9.08
CA THR A 168 5.80 -9.54 9.25
C THR A 168 4.63 -9.16 10.15
N LEU A 169 4.89 -8.55 11.32
CA LEU A 169 3.84 -8.16 12.26
C LEU A 169 2.89 -7.13 11.64
N ALA A 170 3.39 -6.17 10.86
CA ALA A 170 2.57 -5.21 10.13
C ALA A 170 1.69 -5.89 9.07
N VAL A 171 2.22 -6.89 8.35
CA VAL A 171 1.40 -7.71 7.43
C VAL A 171 0.36 -8.52 8.20
N VAL A 172 0.72 -9.10 9.34
CA VAL A 172 -0.21 -9.88 10.18
C VAL A 172 -1.30 -9.01 10.80
N GLU A 173 -0.97 -7.81 11.23
CA GLU A 173 -1.93 -6.81 11.71
C GLU A 173 -2.89 -6.42 10.58
N TYR A 174 -2.34 -6.12 9.41
CA TYR A 174 -3.15 -5.82 8.21
C TYR A 174 -4.07 -6.99 7.87
N LEU A 175 -3.58 -8.22 7.82
CA LEU A 175 -4.41 -9.39 7.59
C LEU A 175 -5.50 -9.47 8.65
N SER A 176 -5.15 -9.44 9.93
CA SER A 176 -6.12 -9.53 11.04
C SER A 176 -7.28 -8.56 10.89
N ASP A 177 -7.00 -7.32 10.47
CA ASP A 177 -8.02 -6.27 10.29
C ASP A 177 -8.86 -6.40 9.01
N ASN A 178 -8.45 -7.21 8.03
CA ASN A 178 -9.09 -7.28 6.69
C ASN A 178 -9.65 -8.67 6.33
N LEU A 179 -9.75 -9.60 7.30
CA LEU A 179 -10.19 -10.99 7.05
C LEU A 179 -11.70 -11.22 7.11
N ASP A 180 -12.50 -10.30 7.68
CA ASP A 180 -13.93 -10.54 8.00
C ASP A 180 -14.77 -11.02 6.79
N LEU A 181 -14.51 -10.45 5.60
CA LEU A 181 -15.19 -10.78 4.35
C LEU A 181 -14.39 -11.71 3.42
N GLN A 182 -13.30 -12.29 3.90
CA GLN A 182 -12.42 -13.15 3.12
C GLN A 182 -12.54 -14.60 3.59
N PRO A 183 -12.45 -15.62 2.72
CA PRO A 183 -12.49 -17.02 3.12
C PRO A 183 -11.15 -17.49 3.71
N ILE A 184 -10.57 -16.72 4.63
CA ILE A 184 -9.25 -16.96 5.21
C ILE A 184 -9.31 -16.94 6.75
N MET A 185 -8.72 -17.94 7.40
CA MET A 185 -8.46 -17.98 8.83
C MET A 185 -6.97 -17.78 9.07
N LEU A 186 -6.60 -16.79 9.87
CA LEU A 186 -5.24 -16.63 10.40
C LEU A 186 -5.17 -17.28 11.79
N LEU A 187 -4.21 -18.17 12.00
CA LEU A 187 -3.91 -18.76 13.29
C LEU A 187 -2.44 -18.49 13.64
N ALA A 188 -2.19 -17.70 14.69
CA ALA A 188 -0.84 -17.37 15.12
C ALA A 188 -0.54 -17.88 16.54
N THR A 189 0.72 -18.25 16.82
CA THR A 189 1.15 -18.63 18.17
C THR A 189 2.13 -17.62 18.76
N ILE A 190 1.91 -17.22 20.02
CA ILE A 190 2.65 -16.13 20.69
C ILE A 190 3.02 -16.56 22.12
N ARG A 191 4.19 -16.14 22.62
CA ARG A 191 4.54 -16.25 24.04
C ARG A 191 3.69 -15.29 24.89
N GLY A 192 3.41 -15.65 26.14
CA GLY A 192 2.65 -14.80 27.08
C GLY A 192 3.43 -13.62 27.66
N GLU A 193 4.63 -13.34 27.14
CA GLU A 193 5.49 -12.24 27.62
C GLU A 193 5.15 -10.93 26.89
N PRO A 194 5.31 -9.76 27.54
CA PRO A 194 5.07 -8.47 26.90
C PRO A 194 5.94 -8.28 25.65
N GLY A 195 5.32 -7.87 24.53
CA GLY A 195 6.01 -7.64 23.27
C GLY A 195 5.05 -7.34 22.12
N ALA A 196 5.60 -6.87 21.00
CA ALA A 196 4.83 -6.35 19.87
C ALA A 196 3.79 -7.35 19.30
N ALA A 197 4.11 -8.65 19.26
CA ALA A 197 3.17 -9.66 18.81
C ALA A 197 1.98 -9.83 19.78
N LEU A 198 2.23 -9.79 21.09
CA LEU A 198 1.16 -9.86 22.10
C LEU A 198 0.33 -8.58 22.11
N ASP A 199 0.96 -7.43 21.93
CA ASP A 199 0.27 -6.14 21.79
C ASP A 199 -0.62 -6.11 20.55
N LEU A 200 -0.14 -6.63 19.40
CA LEU A 200 -0.93 -6.82 18.19
C LEU A 200 -2.15 -7.71 18.46
N ALA A 201 -1.95 -8.87 19.10
CA ALA A 201 -3.03 -9.80 19.39
C ALA A 201 -4.10 -9.18 20.31
N ARG A 202 -3.68 -8.44 21.34
CA ARG A 202 -4.58 -7.70 22.23
C ARG A 202 -5.30 -6.56 21.51
N ALA A 203 -4.60 -5.81 20.66
CA ALA A 203 -5.20 -4.75 19.87
C ALA A 203 -6.21 -5.30 18.85
N SER A 204 -5.94 -6.47 18.27
CA SER A 204 -6.88 -7.17 17.38
C SER A 204 -8.12 -7.68 18.13
N GLU A 205 -7.96 -8.18 19.36
CA GLU A 205 -9.09 -8.55 20.21
C GLU A 205 -9.94 -7.33 20.61
N GLN A 206 -9.31 -6.23 21.01
CA GLN A 206 -10.00 -4.98 21.35
C GLN A 206 -10.79 -4.40 20.16
N ARG A 207 -10.21 -4.47 18.96
CA ARG A 207 -10.86 -4.09 17.70
C ARG A 207 -11.92 -5.11 17.23
N ARG A 208 -12.00 -6.28 17.87
CA ARG A 208 -12.85 -7.42 17.47
C ARG A 208 -12.51 -7.99 16.10
N THR A 209 -11.28 -7.78 15.62
CA THR A 209 -10.76 -8.32 14.36
C THR A 209 -10.08 -9.68 14.55
N GLY A 210 -9.82 -10.08 15.79
CA GLY A 210 -9.28 -11.39 16.14
C GLY A 210 -9.70 -11.88 17.53
N LYS A 211 -9.40 -13.15 17.83
CA LYS A 211 -9.64 -13.80 19.13
C LYS A 211 -8.33 -14.09 19.83
N LEU A 212 -8.22 -13.70 21.10
CA LEU A 212 -7.10 -14.08 21.97
C LEU A 212 -7.46 -15.35 22.75
N LEU A 213 -6.69 -16.43 22.56
CA LEU A 213 -6.90 -17.70 23.24
C LEU A 213 -5.71 -17.98 24.16
N GLU A 214 -5.84 -17.57 25.41
CA GLU A 214 -4.82 -17.77 26.44
C GLU A 214 -4.84 -19.21 26.98
N LEU A 215 -3.80 -19.98 26.67
CA LEU A 215 -3.63 -21.36 27.12
C LEU A 215 -3.18 -21.42 28.56
N ARG A 216 -4.03 -22.00 29.41
CA ARG A 216 -3.74 -22.21 30.83
C ARG A 216 -2.92 -23.48 31.05
N ARG A 217 -2.17 -23.50 32.16
CA ARG A 217 -1.52 -24.72 32.67
C ARG A 217 -2.58 -25.78 32.96
N LEU A 218 -2.22 -27.05 32.78
CA LEU A 218 -3.10 -28.17 33.06
C LEU A 218 -3.36 -28.23 34.55
N ASP A 219 -4.59 -28.49 34.98
CA ASP A 219 -4.84 -28.82 36.37
C ASP A 219 -4.38 -30.25 36.71
N ARG A 220 -4.43 -30.63 37.99
CA ARG A 220 -3.98 -31.96 38.44
C ARG A 220 -4.77 -33.12 37.80
N VAL A 221 -6.05 -32.93 37.48
CA VAL A 221 -6.89 -33.95 36.83
C VAL A 221 -6.45 -34.12 35.37
N GLN A 222 -6.16 -33.02 34.70
CA GLN A 222 -5.64 -32.99 33.34
C GLN A 222 -4.20 -33.55 33.25
N VAL A 223 -3.34 -33.30 34.24
CA VAL A 223 -2.02 -33.94 34.32
C VAL A 223 -2.14 -35.46 34.43
N ARG A 224 -3.08 -35.97 35.24
CA ARG A 224 -3.37 -37.40 35.31
C ARG A 224 -3.82 -37.94 33.96
N ALA A 225 -4.77 -37.27 33.30
CA ALA A 225 -5.26 -37.69 31.99
C ALA A 225 -4.15 -37.68 30.92
N MET A 226 -3.23 -36.72 30.98
CA MET A 226 -2.07 -36.67 30.08
C MET A 226 -1.09 -37.82 30.34
N ALA A 227 -0.75 -38.10 31.60
CA ALA A 227 0.10 -39.22 31.97
C ALA A 227 -0.52 -40.56 31.54
N ALA A 228 -1.83 -40.73 31.78
CA ALA A 228 -2.59 -41.91 31.35
C ALA A 228 -2.52 -42.11 29.84
N SER A 229 -2.65 -41.01 29.08
CA SER A 229 -2.53 -41.02 27.63
C SER A 229 -1.14 -41.46 27.16
N CYS A 230 -0.06 -40.93 27.75
CA CYS A 230 1.32 -41.32 27.41
C CYS A 230 1.64 -42.79 27.75
N LEU A 231 1.09 -43.28 28.86
CA LEU A 231 1.29 -44.64 29.35
C LEU A 231 0.36 -45.68 28.71
N GLU A 232 -0.56 -45.24 27.85
CA GLU A 232 -1.59 -46.04 27.20
C GLU A 232 -2.47 -46.84 28.18
N MET A 233 -2.86 -46.21 29.30
CA MET A 233 -3.66 -46.86 30.36
C MET A 233 -4.84 -46.01 30.83
N PRO A 234 -5.86 -46.60 31.49
CA PRO A 234 -6.95 -45.85 32.11
C PRO A 234 -6.46 -44.84 33.16
N GLY A 235 -7.05 -43.64 33.19
CA GLY A 235 -6.60 -42.58 34.11
C GLY A 235 -6.69 -42.94 35.60
N ALA A 236 -7.65 -43.79 35.98
CA ALA A 236 -7.80 -44.27 37.36
C ALA A 236 -6.64 -45.19 37.80
N GLU A 237 -5.92 -45.78 36.84
CA GLU A 237 -4.84 -46.73 37.11
C GLU A 237 -3.46 -46.07 37.16
N VAL A 238 -3.35 -44.78 36.81
CA VAL A 238 -2.10 -44.03 37.01
C VAL A 238 -1.91 -43.77 38.49
N ALA A 239 -0.83 -44.30 39.06
CA ALA A 239 -0.52 -44.18 40.48
C ALA A 239 -0.51 -42.71 40.96
N ASP A 240 -1.18 -42.45 42.08
CA ASP A 240 -1.32 -41.12 42.67
C ASP A 240 0.03 -40.45 42.96
N GLU A 241 1.04 -41.25 43.32
CA GLU A 241 2.41 -40.80 43.57
C GLU A 241 3.08 -40.26 42.30
N VAL A 242 2.83 -40.87 41.15
CA VAL A 242 3.31 -40.40 39.84
C VAL A 242 2.60 -39.10 39.46
N VAL A 243 1.27 -39.05 39.59
CA VAL A 243 0.49 -37.83 39.31
C VAL A 243 0.90 -36.67 40.22
N GLN A 244 1.08 -36.93 41.51
CA GLN A 244 1.52 -35.94 42.48
C GLN A 244 2.90 -35.40 42.11
N ARG A 245 3.83 -36.28 41.72
CA ARG A 245 5.17 -35.88 41.30
C ARG A 245 5.13 -35.02 40.03
N LEU A 246 4.45 -35.50 38.99
CA LEU A 246 4.31 -34.76 37.73
C LEU A 246 3.67 -33.40 37.97
N TRP A 247 2.62 -33.33 38.80
CA TRP A 247 1.93 -32.08 39.12
C TRP A 247 2.85 -31.08 39.85
N VAL A 248 3.52 -31.52 40.92
CA VAL A 248 4.39 -30.65 41.74
C VAL A 248 5.56 -30.10 40.91
N ASP A 249 6.21 -30.95 40.11
CA ASP A 249 7.44 -30.57 39.42
C ASP A 249 7.20 -29.88 38.07
N SER A 250 6.09 -30.16 37.40
CA SER A 250 5.73 -29.47 36.15
C SER A 250 4.91 -28.20 36.38
N ALA A 251 4.27 -28.09 37.55
CA ALA A 251 3.22 -27.12 37.83
C ALA A 251 2.18 -27.04 36.67
N GLY A 252 1.88 -28.17 36.03
CA GLY A 252 0.91 -28.29 34.95
C GLY A 252 1.39 -27.89 33.55
N ASN A 253 2.69 -27.67 33.32
CA ASN A 253 3.22 -27.43 31.97
C ASN A 253 3.29 -28.76 31.17
N PRO A 254 2.50 -28.94 30.09
CA PRO A 254 2.42 -30.19 29.34
C PRO A 254 3.77 -30.75 28.87
N PHE A 255 4.65 -29.88 28.35
CA PHE A 255 5.97 -30.31 27.89
C PHE A 255 6.83 -30.85 29.03
N ILE A 256 6.79 -30.18 30.20
CA ILE A 256 7.53 -30.64 31.38
C ILE A 256 6.94 -31.96 31.90
N VAL A 257 5.61 -32.14 31.84
CA VAL A 257 4.95 -33.42 32.19
C VAL A 257 5.47 -34.56 31.30
N GLU A 258 5.54 -34.36 29.98
CA GLU A 258 6.06 -35.36 29.04
C GLU A 258 7.53 -35.71 29.34
N GLU A 259 8.38 -34.71 29.53
CA GLU A 259 9.81 -34.90 29.81
C GLU A 259 10.07 -35.58 31.17
N LEU A 260 9.31 -35.20 32.20
CA LEU A 260 9.37 -35.85 33.51
C LEU A 260 8.99 -37.31 33.43
N LEU A 261 7.85 -37.60 32.78
CA LEU A 261 7.36 -38.96 32.64
C LEU A 261 8.34 -39.81 31.83
N HIS A 262 8.92 -39.24 30.77
CA HIS A 262 9.95 -39.91 29.98
C HIS A 262 11.23 -40.18 30.79
N GLY A 263 11.63 -39.23 31.65
CA GLY A 263 12.75 -39.42 32.58
C GLY A 263 12.48 -40.51 33.62
N LEU A 264 11.26 -40.61 34.16
CA LEU A 264 10.88 -41.68 35.09
C LEU A 264 10.98 -43.07 34.43
N VAL A 265 10.55 -43.20 33.17
CA VAL A 265 10.64 -44.46 32.42
C VAL A 265 12.08 -44.78 32.01
N SER A 266 12.82 -43.79 31.47
CA SER A 266 14.19 -44.00 30.97
C SER A 266 15.19 -44.32 32.07
N ASN A 267 14.95 -43.82 33.29
CA ASN A 267 15.77 -44.13 34.47
C ASN A 267 15.32 -45.40 35.21
N GLY A 268 14.33 -46.13 34.70
CA GLY A 268 13.83 -47.38 35.29
C GLY A 268 13.04 -47.20 36.59
N LEU A 269 12.60 -45.98 36.92
CA LEU A 269 11.79 -45.67 38.11
C LEU A 269 10.31 -45.96 37.88
N LEU A 270 9.88 -46.00 36.62
CA LEU A 270 8.55 -46.44 36.20
C LEU A 270 8.72 -47.49 35.10
N VAL A 271 8.37 -48.75 35.38
CA VAL A 271 8.60 -49.88 34.47
C VAL A 271 7.27 -50.55 34.08
N PRO A 272 7.16 -51.10 32.86
CA PRO A 272 5.98 -51.86 32.46
C PRO A 272 5.88 -53.17 33.26
N SER A 273 4.66 -53.49 33.71
CA SER A 273 4.28 -54.70 34.42
C SER A 273 3.09 -55.38 33.73
N GLY A 274 2.81 -56.64 34.07
CA GLY A 274 1.77 -57.45 33.41
C GLY A 274 0.37 -56.83 33.40
N ASP A 275 0.07 -56.00 34.42
CA ASP A 275 -1.22 -55.31 34.60
C ASP A 275 -1.10 -53.77 34.52
N GLY A 276 -0.03 -53.21 33.95
CA GLY A 276 0.12 -51.75 33.76
C GLY A 276 1.53 -51.22 33.98
N TRP A 277 1.68 -50.17 34.78
CA TRP A 277 2.98 -49.54 35.10
C TRP A 277 3.25 -49.58 36.60
N GLN A 278 4.45 -49.98 36.98
CA GLN A 278 4.86 -50.10 38.38
C GLN A 278 5.97 -49.11 38.71
N VAL A 279 5.82 -48.42 39.83
CA VAL A 279 6.86 -47.55 40.41
C VAL A 279 7.89 -48.41 41.12
N VAL A 280 9.16 -48.26 40.74
CA VAL A 280 10.29 -49.03 41.29
C VAL A 280 11.25 -48.05 41.98
N GLY A 281 10.95 -47.74 43.23
CA GLY A 281 11.75 -46.87 44.08
C GLY A 281 11.21 -45.44 44.24
N PRO A 282 11.91 -44.57 45.00
CA PRO A 282 11.45 -43.21 45.26
C PRO A 282 11.51 -42.36 43.98
N LEU A 283 10.36 -41.78 43.60
CA LEU A 283 10.21 -40.87 42.46
C LEU A 283 10.87 -39.50 42.76
N ARG A 284 12.20 -39.46 42.86
CA ARG A 284 13.01 -38.26 43.08
C ARG A 284 13.73 -37.85 41.79
N THR A 285 13.22 -36.82 41.12
CA THR A 285 13.85 -36.22 39.93
C THR A 285 13.58 -34.71 39.92
N GLU A 286 14.58 -33.89 40.21
CA GLU A 286 14.41 -32.42 40.27
C GLU A 286 14.15 -31.78 38.89
N VAL A 287 13.22 -30.82 38.81
CA VAL A 287 12.90 -30.01 37.61
C VAL A 287 12.86 -28.55 38.00
N PRO A 288 13.72 -27.68 37.43
CA PRO A 288 13.74 -27.25 36.01
C PRO A 288 14.94 -27.73 35.15
N ALA A 289 15.90 -28.43 35.75
CA ALA A 289 17.10 -28.84 35.02
C ALA A 289 16.90 -30.08 34.13
N ALA A 290 15.74 -30.76 34.07
CA ALA A 290 15.56 -31.97 33.25
C ALA A 290 15.62 -31.73 31.73
N VAL A 291 15.05 -30.63 31.22
CA VAL A 291 15.07 -30.25 29.79
C VAL A 291 16.46 -29.80 29.37
N VAL A 292 17.07 -28.91 30.17
CA VAL A 292 18.47 -28.47 29.98
C VAL A 292 19.42 -29.66 30.13
N ARG A 293 19.20 -30.60 31.06
CA ARG A 293 19.99 -31.83 31.23
C ARG A 293 19.80 -32.80 30.06
N SER A 294 18.62 -32.92 29.47
CA SER A 294 18.39 -33.76 28.28
C SER A 294 19.15 -33.21 27.06
N ILE A 295 19.10 -31.89 26.85
CA ILE A 295 19.87 -31.21 25.80
C ILE A 295 21.36 -31.27 26.11
N ALA A 296 21.79 -30.94 27.33
CA ALA A 296 23.17 -31.04 27.80
C ALA A 296 23.72 -32.46 27.64
N ASN A 297 22.98 -33.51 28.02
CA ASN A 297 23.41 -34.90 27.84
C ASN A 297 23.59 -35.28 26.36
N ARG A 298 22.75 -34.76 25.45
CA ARG A 298 22.90 -34.98 24.00
C ARG A 298 24.07 -34.18 23.44
N THR A 299 24.31 -32.98 23.95
CA THR A 299 25.45 -32.14 23.59
C THR A 299 26.77 -32.70 24.13
N ASP A 300 26.80 -33.21 25.36
CA ASP A 300 27.97 -33.81 26.00
C ASP A 300 28.40 -35.10 25.27
N ARG A 301 27.45 -35.84 24.68
CA ARG A 301 27.72 -36.97 23.78
C ARG A 301 28.46 -36.60 22.49
N LEU A 302 28.49 -35.33 22.11
CA LEU A 302 29.27 -34.83 20.96
C LEU A 302 30.72 -34.47 21.34
N GLY A 303 31.07 -34.54 22.62
CA GLY A 303 32.37 -34.16 23.15
C GLY A 303 32.62 -32.65 23.23
N PRO A 304 33.75 -32.21 23.80
CA PRO A 304 34.05 -30.80 24.07
C PRO A 304 34.06 -29.92 22.81
N GLN A 305 34.64 -30.40 21.70
CA GLN A 305 34.66 -29.66 20.42
C GLN A 305 33.26 -29.53 19.81
N GLY A 306 32.44 -30.58 19.86
CA GLY A 306 31.05 -30.52 19.39
C GLY A 306 30.19 -29.56 20.21
N ARG A 307 30.40 -29.52 21.54
CA ARG A 307 29.75 -28.55 22.43
C ARG A 307 30.17 -27.11 22.14
N MET A 308 31.46 -26.85 21.94
CA MET A 308 31.97 -25.52 21.58
C MET A 308 31.37 -25.06 20.25
N LEU A 309 31.39 -25.92 19.23
CA LEU A 309 30.80 -25.65 17.91
C LEU A 309 29.32 -25.27 18.01
N LEU A 310 28.52 -26.06 18.75
CA LEU A 310 27.10 -25.75 18.94
C LEU A 310 26.87 -24.50 19.80
N SER A 311 27.78 -24.17 20.70
CA SER A 311 27.69 -22.94 21.51
C SER A 311 27.98 -21.69 20.66
N VAL A 312 28.99 -21.74 19.79
CA VAL A 312 29.26 -20.70 18.78
C VAL A 312 28.07 -20.55 17.85
N ALA A 313 27.53 -21.66 17.36
CA ALA A 313 26.33 -21.67 16.52
C ALA A 313 25.14 -21.02 17.24
N ALA A 314 24.92 -21.33 18.52
CA ALA A 314 23.82 -20.77 19.31
C ALA A 314 23.93 -19.25 19.51
N VAL A 315 25.15 -18.69 19.62
CA VAL A 315 25.40 -17.24 19.70
C VAL A 315 25.13 -16.54 18.36
N LEU A 316 25.45 -17.19 17.24
CA LEU A 316 25.17 -16.66 15.91
C LEU A 316 23.69 -16.74 15.53
N GLY A 317 23.05 -17.86 15.89
CA GLY A 317 22.04 -18.37 14.99
C GLY A 317 21.21 -19.56 15.44
N HIS A 318 19.92 -19.51 15.16
CA HIS A 318 19.04 -20.66 15.03
C HIS A 318 19.37 -21.21 13.66
N ARG A 319 19.56 -20.31 12.68
CA ARG A 319 20.34 -20.53 11.46
C ARG A 319 21.71 -19.87 11.56
N PHE A 320 22.76 -20.59 11.22
CA PHE A 320 24.14 -20.10 11.34
C PHE A 320 25.01 -20.49 10.13
N PRO A 321 25.93 -19.61 9.70
CA PRO A 321 26.86 -19.86 8.61
C PRO A 321 28.05 -20.70 9.09
N LEU A 322 28.35 -21.78 8.36
CA LEU A 322 29.45 -22.67 8.73
C LEU A 322 30.83 -22.01 8.67
N SER A 323 31.03 -21.03 7.78
CA SER A 323 32.28 -20.29 7.63
C SER A 323 32.67 -19.54 8.91
N VAL A 324 31.70 -18.92 9.58
CA VAL A 324 31.90 -18.19 10.85
C VAL A 324 32.09 -19.16 12.00
N VAL A 325 31.26 -20.22 12.08
CA VAL A 325 31.41 -21.26 13.11
C VAL A 325 32.79 -21.90 13.06
N ARG A 326 33.27 -22.25 11.86
CA ARG A 326 34.60 -22.83 11.64
C ARG A 326 35.72 -21.92 12.16
N LYS A 327 35.63 -20.63 11.84
CA LYS A 327 36.62 -19.62 12.20
C LYS A 327 36.68 -19.38 13.72
N VAL A 328 35.53 -19.30 14.39
CA VAL A 328 35.46 -19.05 15.85
C VAL A 328 35.78 -20.30 16.66
N ALA A 329 35.35 -21.48 16.20
CA ALA A 329 35.61 -22.75 16.88
C ALA A 329 37.01 -23.33 16.59
N ASP A 330 37.78 -22.70 15.69
CA ASP A 330 39.13 -23.09 15.27
C ASP A 330 39.24 -24.58 14.91
N ILE A 331 38.37 -25.03 13.99
CA ILE A 331 38.25 -26.43 13.58
C ILE A 331 38.48 -26.60 12.07
N ASP A 332 39.03 -27.74 11.66
CA ASP A 332 39.21 -28.09 10.26
C ASP A 332 37.90 -28.60 9.61
N ASP A 333 37.86 -28.64 8.27
CA ASP A 333 36.64 -28.99 7.53
C ASP A 333 36.16 -30.42 7.83
N ARG A 334 37.10 -31.35 8.09
CA ARG A 334 36.78 -32.74 8.42
C ARG A 334 36.16 -32.85 9.81
N GLY A 335 36.72 -32.15 10.81
CA GLY A 335 36.16 -32.08 12.16
C GLY A 335 34.78 -31.44 12.18
N LEU A 336 34.60 -30.34 11.45
CA LEU A 336 33.31 -29.65 11.31
C LEU A 336 32.21 -30.59 10.78
N LEU A 337 32.44 -31.26 9.64
CA LEU A 337 31.47 -32.19 9.05
C LEU A 337 31.14 -33.37 9.97
N SER A 338 32.15 -33.92 10.67
CA SER A 338 31.95 -35.01 11.63
C SER A 338 31.00 -34.61 12.77
N HIS A 339 31.22 -33.45 13.37
CA HIS A 339 30.37 -32.95 14.46
C HIS A 339 28.97 -32.52 13.98
N LEU A 340 28.84 -32.00 12.76
CA LEU A 340 27.53 -31.71 12.17
C LEU A 340 26.72 -32.98 11.92
N HIS A 341 27.33 -34.04 11.37
CA HIS A 341 26.66 -35.34 11.20
C HIS A 341 26.22 -35.93 12.55
N ALA A 342 27.08 -35.86 13.57
CA ALA A 342 26.74 -36.31 14.92
C ALA A 342 25.62 -35.46 15.54
N GLY A 343 25.61 -34.14 15.31
CA GLY A 343 24.54 -33.23 15.74
C GLY A 343 23.20 -33.50 15.06
N VAL A 344 23.20 -33.86 13.77
CA VAL A 344 22.00 -34.30 13.04
C VAL A 344 21.48 -35.63 13.60
N ALA A 345 22.36 -36.61 13.82
CA ALA A 345 22.00 -37.89 14.41
C ALA A 345 21.44 -37.74 15.84
N ALA A 346 21.97 -36.80 16.62
CA ALA A 346 21.46 -36.43 17.94
C ALA A 346 20.19 -35.56 17.90
N GLN A 347 19.68 -35.24 16.70
CA GLN A 347 18.51 -34.42 16.44
C GLN A 347 18.61 -32.99 16.99
N LEU A 348 19.84 -32.46 17.08
CA LEU A 348 20.12 -31.11 17.59
C LEU A 348 20.12 -30.06 16.47
N VAL A 349 20.66 -30.41 15.30
CA VAL A 349 20.77 -29.54 14.12
C VAL A 349 20.27 -30.24 12.85
N THR A 350 20.02 -29.47 11.78
CA THR A 350 19.60 -29.93 10.46
C THR A 350 20.25 -29.04 9.38
N PRO A 351 20.59 -29.58 8.20
CA PRO A 351 20.94 -28.76 7.04
C PRO A 351 19.81 -27.79 6.70
N ASP A 352 20.18 -26.62 6.19
CA ASP A 352 19.27 -25.59 5.76
C ASP A 352 19.15 -25.60 4.23
N GLU A 353 18.18 -26.34 3.72
CA GLU A 353 18.05 -26.72 2.30
C GLU A 353 18.05 -25.58 1.26
N PRO A 354 17.73 -24.30 1.57
CA PRO A 354 17.92 -23.19 0.62
C PRO A 354 19.35 -22.65 0.51
N ALA A 355 20.27 -22.97 1.43
CA ALA A 355 21.59 -22.35 1.52
C ALA A 355 22.70 -23.39 1.85
N PRO A 356 23.53 -23.81 0.88
CA PRO A 356 24.41 -24.97 1.01
C PRO A 356 25.50 -24.87 2.09
N ASP A 357 25.80 -23.66 2.60
CA ASP A 357 26.79 -23.41 3.68
C ASP A 357 26.16 -22.99 5.02
N TRP A 358 24.86 -23.25 5.19
CA TRP A 358 24.09 -22.90 6.39
C TRP A 358 23.46 -24.12 7.05
N TYR A 359 23.36 -24.05 8.38
CA TYR A 359 22.71 -25.07 9.21
C TYR A 359 21.71 -24.40 10.14
N ALA A 360 20.73 -25.18 10.62
CA ALA A 360 19.75 -24.73 11.60
C ALA A 360 19.65 -25.66 12.82
N PHE A 361 19.30 -25.15 13.99
CA PHE A 361 18.89 -25.99 15.13
C PHE A 361 17.53 -26.64 14.83
N ARG A 362 17.31 -27.87 15.27
CA ARG A 362 16.02 -28.53 15.04
C ARG A 362 14.87 -27.89 15.83
N HIS A 363 15.20 -27.36 17.00
CA HIS A 363 14.28 -26.67 17.89
C HIS A 363 14.91 -25.37 18.42
N PRO A 364 14.18 -24.24 18.45
CA PRO A 364 14.69 -22.98 19.01
C PRO A 364 15.19 -23.09 20.45
N LEU A 365 14.50 -23.90 21.26
CA LEU A 365 14.89 -24.18 22.65
C LEU A 365 16.27 -24.85 22.78
N THR A 366 16.79 -25.51 21.74
CA THR A 366 18.13 -26.11 21.77
C THR A 366 19.20 -25.04 21.90
N ALA A 367 19.08 -23.96 21.11
CA ALA A 367 20.02 -22.84 21.19
C ALA A 367 19.84 -22.07 22.50
N GLU A 368 18.60 -21.83 22.96
CA GLU A 368 18.35 -21.22 24.28
C GLU A 368 18.95 -22.04 25.42
N ALA A 369 18.82 -23.37 25.38
CA ALA A 369 19.40 -24.27 26.37
C ALA A 369 20.93 -24.27 26.35
N LEU A 370 21.55 -24.18 25.17
CA LEU A 370 23.00 -24.05 25.04
C LEU A 370 23.50 -22.70 25.58
N LEU A 371 22.82 -21.60 25.23
CA LEU A 371 23.13 -20.28 25.76
C LEU A 371 22.97 -20.22 27.29
N SER A 372 21.97 -20.89 27.85
CA SER A 372 21.75 -20.96 29.30
C SER A 372 22.82 -21.75 30.06
N GLN A 373 23.59 -22.60 29.36
CA GLN A 373 24.71 -23.35 29.92
C GLN A 373 26.03 -22.59 29.86
N LEU A 374 26.09 -21.49 29.10
CA LEU A 374 27.24 -20.60 29.07
C LEU A 374 27.20 -19.70 30.30
N THR A 375 28.37 -19.47 30.91
CA THR A 375 28.45 -18.40 31.89
C THR A 375 28.24 -17.05 31.19
N PRO A 376 27.82 -15.99 31.91
CA PRO A 376 27.72 -14.65 31.32
C PRO A 376 29.02 -14.20 30.63
N ILE A 377 30.18 -14.57 31.20
CA ILE A 377 31.50 -14.27 30.65
C ILE A 377 31.73 -15.03 29.33
N ASP A 378 31.47 -16.33 29.30
CA ASP A 378 31.64 -17.15 28.08
C ASP A 378 30.72 -16.67 26.96
N ARG A 379 29.47 -16.29 27.28
CA ARG A 379 28.53 -15.76 26.30
C ARG A 379 29.03 -14.44 25.71
N THR A 380 29.52 -13.53 26.56
CA THR A 380 30.11 -12.27 26.12
C THR A 380 31.35 -12.49 25.24
N GLU A 381 32.26 -13.38 25.66
CA GLU A 381 33.49 -13.68 24.92
C GLU A 381 33.20 -14.31 23.56
N LEU A 382 32.29 -15.31 23.52
CA LEU A 382 31.88 -15.95 22.26
C LEU A 382 31.17 -14.98 21.32
N SER A 383 30.33 -14.08 21.85
CA SER A 383 29.64 -13.05 21.05
C SER A 383 30.63 -12.04 20.46
N SER A 384 31.63 -11.62 21.23
CA SER A 384 32.68 -10.72 20.75
C SER A 384 33.56 -11.41 19.67
N LYS A 385 34.02 -12.65 19.91
CA LYS A 385 34.77 -13.43 18.91
C LYS A 385 33.97 -13.70 17.63
N ALA A 386 32.68 -14.00 17.76
CA ALA A 386 31.78 -14.17 16.61
C ALA A 386 31.64 -12.87 15.82
N ALA A 387 31.51 -11.73 16.49
CA ALA A 387 31.45 -10.42 15.84
C ALA A 387 32.76 -10.12 15.08
N ASP A 388 33.91 -10.39 15.67
CA ASP A 388 35.24 -10.23 15.05
C ASP A 388 35.40 -11.14 13.82
N ALA A 389 35.02 -12.42 13.95
CA ALA A 389 35.09 -13.37 12.84
C ALA A 389 34.22 -12.95 11.65
N VAL A 390 33.01 -12.43 11.91
CA VAL A 390 32.15 -11.88 10.85
C VAL A 390 32.79 -10.64 10.21
N LEU A 391 33.38 -9.74 10.99
CA LEU A 391 34.07 -8.55 10.48
C LEU A 391 35.28 -8.90 9.61
N GLU A 392 36.06 -9.90 9.99
CA GLU A 392 37.21 -10.37 9.18
C GLU A 392 36.76 -11.01 7.87
N LEU A 393 35.73 -11.85 7.90
CA LEU A 393 35.21 -12.54 6.71
C LEU A 393 34.42 -11.60 5.80
N HIS A 394 33.79 -10.57 6.37
CA HIS A 394 32.95 -9.61 5.66
C HIS A 394 33.24 -8.15 6.09
N PRO A 395 34.40 -7.56 5.72
CA PRO A 395 34.83 -6.25 6.22
C PRO A 395 33.88 -5.09 5.89
N THR A 396 33.16 -5.17 4.76
CA THR A 396 32.18 -4.16 4.34
C THR A 396 30.79 -4.36 4.97
N LEU A 397 30.59 -5.48 5.66
CA LEU A 397 29.33 -5.91 6.29
C LEU A 397 28.11 -5.72 5.38
N PRO A 398 28.10 -6.27 4.15
CA PRO A 398 27.01 -6.05 3.22
C PRO A 398 25.71 -6.65 3.74
N GLY A 399 24.57 -6.00 3.47
CA GLY A 399 23.25 -6.50 3.82
C GLY A 399 23.10 -6.84 5.32
N HIS A 400 22.71 -8.09 5.60
CA HIS A 400 22.35 -8.58 6.93
C HIS A 400 23.53 -8.68 7.91
N TRP A 401 24.77 -8.72 7.42
CA TRP A 401 25.97 -8.85 8.27
C TRP A 401 26.11 -7.68 9.24
N CYS A 402 25.74 -6.47 8.82
CA CYS A 402 25.81 -5.28 9.67
C CYS A 402 24.91 -5.40 10.91
N GLN A 403 23.69 -5.92 10.73
CA GLN A 403 22.75 -6.13 11.84
C GLN A 403 23.15 -7.30 12.74
N LEU A 404 23.71 -8.37 12.17
CA LEU A 404 24.22 -9.51 12.94
C LEU A 404 25.36 -9.07 13.86
N VAL A 405 26.35 -8.36 13.34
CA VAL A 405 27.46 -7.83 14.16
C VAL A 405 26.94 -6.84 15.20
N ALA A 406 25.97 -5.98 14.86
CA ALA A 406 25.35 -5.10 15.84
C ALA A 406 24.72 -5.87 17.02
N SER A 407 24.04 -6.99 16.74
CA SER A 407 23.40 -7.82 17.75
C SER A 407 24.43 -8.60 18.59
N LEU A 408 25.46 -9.15 17.96
CA LEU A 408 26.56 -9.84 18.66
C LEU A 408 27.34 -8.89 19.58
N ARG A 409 27.57 -7.64 19.14
CA ARG A 409 28.19 -6.61 19.97
C ARG A 409 27.31 -6.22 21.16
N LEU A 410 25.99 -6.19 20.96
CA LEU A 410 25.05 -5.95 22.06
C LEU A 410 25.10 -7.10 23.08
N ASP A 411 25.10 -8.34 22.61
CA ASP A 411 25.22 -9.54 23.47
C ASP A 411 26.59 -9.62 24.17
N ALA A 412 27.63 -9.02 23.59
CA ALA A 412 28.94 -8.82 24.21
C ALA A 412 28.97 -7.66 25.24
N GLY A 413 27.88 -6.92 25.44
CA GLY A 413 27.82 -5.75 26.33
C GLY A 413 28.50 -4.50 25.77
N GLU A 414 28.79 -4.48 24.46
CA GLU A 414 29.45 -3.38 23.75
C GLU A 414 28.43 -2.40 23.16
N ASP A 415 27.52 -1.86 23.99
CA ASP A 415 26.35 -1.05 23.59
C ASP A 415 26.68 0.07 22.59
N ALA A 416 27.82 0.75 22.77
CA ALA A 416 28.24 1.85 21.90
C ALA A 416 28.64 1.37 20.50
N ALA A 417 29.29 0.21 20.38
CA ALA A 417 29.63 -0.38 19.10
C ALA A 417 28.37 -0.92 18.40
N ALA A 418 27.51 -1.61 19.15
CA ALA A 418 26.22 -2.10 18.68
C ALA A 418 25.33 -0.97 18.15
N GLY A 419 25.19 0.12 18.92
CA GLY A 419 24.39 1.27 18.54
C GLY A 419 24.86 1.93 17.24
N ARG A 420 26.18 2.09 17.04
CA ARG A 420 26.74 2.65 15.80
C ARG A 420 26.44 1.77 14.58
N LEU A 421 26.54 0.45 14.73
CA LEU A 421 26.22 -0.49 13.66
C LEU A 421 24.73 -0.55 13.36
N PHE A 422 23.85 -0.46 14.37
CA PHE A 422 22.40 -0.31 14.14
C PHE A 422 22.06 1.00 13.41
N ALA A 423 22.73 2.10 13.74
CA ALA A 423 22.55 3.36 13.02
C ALA A 423 22.96 3.25 11.55
N GLU A 424 24.11 2.62 11.29
CA GLU A 424 24.59 2.37 9.93
C GLU A 424 23.67 1.44 9.14
N ALA A 425 23.20 0.35 9.74
CA ALA A 425 22.23 -0.55 9.12
C ALA A 425 20.92 0.17 8.78
N GLY A 426 20.46 1.07 9.67
CA GLY A 426 19.28 1.90 9.44
C GLY A 426 19.47 2.89 8.28
N ARG A 427 20.65 3.53 8.18
CA ARG A 427 21.00 4.41 7.05
C ARG A 427 21.00 3.68 5.71
N ARG A 428 21.58 2.47 5.67
CA ARG A 428 21.56 1.62 4.47
C ARG A 428 20.14 1.24 4.09
N ALA A 429 19.33 0.82 5.05
CA ALA A 429 17.92 0.52 4.82
C ALA A 429 17.15 1.71 4.25
N LEU A 430 17.39 2.93 4.74
CA LEU A 430 16.77 4.13 4.19
C LEU A 430 17.21 4.43 2.75
N ARG A 431 18.52 4.34 2.47
CA ARG A 431 19.08 4.52 1.12
C ARG A 431 18.49 3.51 0.13
N ASP A 432 18.27 2.29 0.61
CA ASP A 432 17.71 1.20 -0.18
C ASP A 432 16.15 1.23 -0.18
N GLY A 433 15.50 2.30 0.30
CA GLY A 433 14.04 2.49 0.22
C GLY A 433 13.21 1.71 1.26
N ALA A 434 13.84 1.10 2.26
CA ALA A 434 13.20 0.33 3.33
C ALA A 434 12.98 1.18 4.60
N ALA A 435 12.12 2.20 4.51
CA ALA A 435 11.89 3.18 5.61
C ALA A 435 11.44 2.54 6.93
N GLY A 436 10.59 1.50 6.92
CA GLY A 436 10.14 0.81 8.13
C GLY A 436 11.26 0.06 8.87
N SER A 437 12.10 -0.67 8.12
CA SER A 437 13.30 -1.32 8.67
C SER A 437 14.29 -0.28 9.21
N ALA A 438 14.45 0.83 8.48
CA ALA A 438 15.29 1.95 8.92
C ALA A 438 14.84 2.51 10.27
N ILE A 439 13.54 2.76 10.46
CA ILE A 439 12.98 3.24 11.73
C ILE A 439 13.30 2.27 12.87
N THR A 440 13.05 0.97 12.68
CA THR A 440 13.29 -0.04 13.73
C THR A 440 14.75 -0.09 14.17
N LEU A 441 15.68 -0.04 13.21
CA LEU A 441 17.12 -0.10 13.46
C LEU A 441 17.63 1.21 14.09
N LEU A 442 17.19 2.35 13.58
CA LEU A 442 17.53 3.67 14.11
C LEU A 442 16.95 3.88 15.52
N ASP A 443 15.78 3.30 15.83
CA ASP A 443 15.21 3.30 17.18
C ASP A 443 16.04 2.48 18.17
N LYS A 444 16.50 1.30 17.74
CA LYS A 444 17.43 0.49 18.55
C LYS A 444 18.72 1.27 18.80
N ALA A 445 19.29 1.87 17.76
CA ALA A 445 20.46 2.75 17.89
C ALA A 445 20.18 3.90 18.86
N ASN A 446 19.04 4.57 18.74
CA ASN A 446 18.63 5.67 19.62
C ASN A 446 18.56 5.21 21.08
N ARG A 447 17.93 4.07 21.38
CA ARG A 447 17.83 3.54 22.76
C ARG A 447 19.18 3.20 23.38
N LEU A 448 20.09 2.60 22.59
CA LEU A 448 21.42 2.19 23.07
C LEU A 448 22.35 3.39 23.28
N LEU A 449 22.31 4.36 22.38
CA LEU A 449 23.25 5.47 22.36
C LEU A 449 22.79 6.66 23.22
N THR A 450 21.49 6.79 23.49
CA THR A 450 20.94 7.87 24.34
C THR A 450 21.11 7.60 25.85
N ARG A 451 21.53 6.39 26.26
CA ARG A 451 21.73 6.08 27.70
C ARG A 451 23.02 6.64 28.31
N LYS A 452 23.99 7.12 27.50
CA LYS A 452 25.28 7.69 27.96
C LYS A 452 25.65 9.03 27.27
N LEU A 453 24.68 9.66 26.59
CA LEU A 453 24.63 10.99 25.94
C LEU A 453 25.94 11.69 25.55
N ASP A 454 26.35 11.48 24.29
CA ASP A 454 27.07 12.47 23.48
C ASP A 454 26.06 13.10 22.51
N ALA A 455 25.90 14.42 22.53
CA ALA A 455 25.01 15.16 21.64
C ALA A 455 25.29 14.89 20.15
N ARG A 456 26.55 14.59 19.79
CA ARG A 456 26.95 14.26 18.41
C ARG A 456 26.33 12.95 17.94
N ILE A 457 26.35 11.93 18.78
CA ILE A 457 25.77 10.62 18.44
C ILE A 457 24.24 10.74 18.31
N ARG A 458 23.61 11.52 19.18
CA ARG A 458 22.18 11.78 19.09
C ARG A 458 21.81 12.53 17.81
N ALA A 459 22.63 13.50 17.40
CA ALA A 459 22.48 14.19 16.12
C ALA A 459 22.61 13.23 14.92
N ASP A 460 23.62 12.35 14.89
CA ASP A 460 23.83 11.36 13.81
C ASP A 460 22.57 10.50 13.56
N ILE A 461 21.91 10.09 14.64
CA ILE A 461 20.70 9.25 14.59
C ILE A 461 19.52 10.07 14.06
N LEU A 462 19.30 11.27 14.59
CA LEU A 462 18.20 12.14 14.17
C LEU A 462 18.32 12.56 12.70
N GLU A 463 19.53 12.80 12.21
CA GLU A 463 19.80 13.14 10.80
C GLU A 463 19.29 12.07 9.83
N SER A 464 19.23 10.81 10.27
CA SER A 464 18.77 9.67 9.48
C SER A 464 17.32 9.27 9.81
N LEU A 465 16.90 9.41 11.07
CA LEU A 465 15.58 8.99 11.53
C LEU A 465 14.47 9.97 11.11
N LEU A 466 14.75 11.28 11.08
CA LEU A 466 13.74 12.27 10.69
C LEU A 466 13.28 12.09 9.23
N PRO A 467 14.17 11.95 8.23
CA PRO A 467 13.74 11.63 6.86
C PRO A 467 13.00 10.29 6.78
N ALA A 468 13.47 9.24 7.49
CA ALA A 468 12.81 7.93 7.49
C ALA A 468 11.37 7.99 8.04
N LEU A 469 11.15 8.73 9.13
CA LEU A 469 9.83 8.95 9.71
C LEU A 469 8.92 9.75 8.77
N ALA A 470 9.47 10.77 8.09
CA ALA A 470 8.71 11.58 7.15
C ALA A 470 8.26 10.77 5.93
N GLU A 471 9.15 9.96 5.34
CA GLU A 471 8.81 9.06 4.22
C GLU A 471 7.79 7.98 4.61
N ALA A 472 7.81 7.54 5.87
CA ALA A 472 6.83 6.59 6.39
C ALA A 472 5.52 7.25 6.88
N GLY A 473 5.38 8.58 6.82
CA GLY A 473 4.20 9.31 7.29
C GLY A 473 4.06 9.41 8.82
N HIS A 474 5.09 9.06 9.59
CA HIS A 474 5.10 9.15 11.05
C HIS A 474 5.46 10.56 11.56
N PHE A 475 4.72 11.57 11.10
CA PHE A 475 5.04 12.99 11.35
C PHE A 475 5.00 13.37 12.84
N GLU A 476 3.97 12.95 13.58
CA GLU A 476 3.86 13.25 15.02
C GLU A 476 5.08 12.74 15.81
N ARG A 477 5.56 11.56 15.44
CA ARG A 477 6.74 10.97 16.08
C ARG A 477 8.01 11.76 15.74
N ALA A 478 8.14 12.22 14.50
CA ALA A 478 9.25 13.09 14.11
C ALA A 478 9.25 14.39 14.91
N PHE A 479 8.08 15.02 15.13
CA PHE A 479 7.95 16.21 15.97
C PHE A 479 8.20 15.94 17.47
N GLN A 480 7.84 14.78 17.99
CA GLN A 480 8.17 14.41 19.38
C GLN A 480 9.68 14.23 19.60
N LEU A 481 10.38 13.65 18.63
CA LEU A 481 11.84 13.54 18.66
C LEU A 481 12.51 14.92 18.52
N ALA A 482 11.89 15.81 17.73
CA ALA A 482 12.29 17.19 17.52
C ALA A 482 12.10 18.11 18.74
N GLY A 483 11.03 17.92 19.51
CA GLY A 483 10.75 18.72 20.72
C GLY A 483 11.86 18.64 21.77
N LYS A 484 12.80 17.69 21.60
CA LYS A 484 13.99 17.52 22.42
C LYS A 484 15.28 18.08 21.78
N LEU A 485 15.22 18.76 20.64
CA LEU A 485 16.38 19.42 20.00
C LEU A 485 16.92 20.57 20.84
N ALA A 486 16.04 21.28 21.56
CA ALA A 486 16.44 22.30 22.52
C ALA A 486 17.36 21.71 23.61
N ASP A 487 17.25 20.41 23.92
CA ASP A 487 18.16 19.74 24.85
C ASP A 487 19.57 19.56 24.27
N LEU A 488 19.78 19.72 22.96
CA LEU A 488 21.10 19.71 22.33
C LEU A 488 21.75 21.11 22.32
N ASP A 489 21.02 22.15 22.72
CA ASP A 489 21.51 23.52 22.82
C ASP A 489 22.33 23.69 24.11
N GLY A 490 23.64 23.47 24.00
CA GLY A 490 24.59 23.64 25.11
C GLY A 490 25.62 22.52 25.25
N ASP A 491 25.37 21.36 24.63
CA ASP A 491 26.20 20.15 24.77
C ASP A 491 27.44 20.11 23.84
N GLY A 492 27.89 21.26 23.32
CA GLY A 492 29.05 21.34 22.42
C GLY A 492 28.82 20.76 21.01
N LEU A 493 27.56 20.58 20.60
CA LEU A 493 27.20 20.23 19.23
C LEU A 493 27.43 21.42 18.30
N ASP A 494 28.04 21.15 17.14
CA ASP A 494 28.33 22.16 16.13
C ASP A 494 27.06 22.89 15.66
N VAL A 495 27.17 24.21 15.49
CA VAL A 495 26.07 25.10 15.10
C VAL A 495 25.50 24.68 13.75
N ARG A 496 26.36 24.29 12.80
CA ARG A 496 25.95 23.88 11.45
C ARG A 496 25.11 22.61 11.48
N ARG A 497 25.50 21.62 12.29
CA ARG A 497 24.71 20.39 12.49
C ARG A 497 23.34 20.66 13.09
N ARG A 498 23.25 21.57 14.07
CA ARG A 498 21.95 21.99 14.64
C ARG A 498 21.06 22.64 13.59
N ALA A 499 21.62 23.56 12.79
CA ALA A 499 20.88 24.16 11.67
C ALA A 499 20.38 23.09 10.68
N ALA A 500 21.21 22.10 10.34
CA ALA A 500 20.84 21.01 9.45
C ALA A 500 19.71 20.10 9.99
N LEU A 501 19.59 19.95 11.31
CA LEU A 501 18.47 19.24 11.95
C LEU A 501 17.18 20.06 11.88
N HIS A 502 17.25 21.37 12.14
CA HIS A 502 16.11 22.27 11.94
C HIS A 502 15.63 22.26 10.48
N THR A 503 16.54 22.28 9.50
CA THR A 503 16.18 22.16 8.08
C THR A 503 15.45 20.85 7.75
N ARG A 504 15.90 19.72 8.30
CA ARG A 504 15.21 18.43 8.12
C ARG A 504 13.80 18.46 8.71
N LEU A 505 13.60 19.10 9.85
CA LEU A 505 12.28 19.26 10.44
C LEU A 505 11.38 20.21 9.67
N ALA A 506 11.94 21.27 9.09
CA ALA A 506 11.22 22.10 8.17
C ALA A 506 10.70 21.28 6.98
N LYS A 507 11.50 20.33 6.45
CA LYS A 507 11.06 19.41 5.40
C LYS A 507 9.98 18.43 5.88
N VAL A 508 10.11 17.89 7.09
CA VAL A 508 9.04 17.06 7.71
C VAL A 508 7.74 17.86 7.83
N ALA A 509 7.82 19.12 8.26
CA ALA A 509 6.66 20.00 8.40
C ALA A 509 6.02 20.35 7.06
N TYR A 510 6.82 20.56 6.01
CA TYR A 510 6.32 20.69 4.65
C TYR A 510 5.53 19.44 4.23
N LEU A 511 6.11 18.24 4.36
CA LEU A 511 5.44 16.99 3.99
C LEU A 511 4.17 16.72 4.82
N ALA A 512 4.16 17.15 6.09
CA ALA A 512 2.99 17.06 6.97
C ALA A 512 1.90 18.12 6.67
N GLY A 513 2.17 19.08 5.77
CA GLY A 513 1.26 20.19 5.47
C GLY A 513 1.13 21.20 6.61
N ARG A 514 2.22 21.44 7.37
CA ARG A 514 2.30 22.38 8.50
C ARG A 514 3.27 23.53 8.17
N PRO A 515 2.92 24.45 7.26
CA PRO A 515 3.84 25.47 6.77
C PRO A 515 4.35 26.41 7.87
N SER A 516 3.50 26.75 8.86
CA SER A 516 3.90 27.59 10.00
C SER A 516 5.00 26.95 10.84
N ASN A 517 4.84 25.68 11.23
CA ASN A 517 5.88 24.94 11.95
C ASN A 517 7.16 24.86 11.11
N GLY A 518 7.04 24.64 9.79
CA GLY A 518 8.19 24.60 8.90
C GLY A 518 8.94 25.94 8.84
N ALA A 519 8.21 27.06 8.76
CA ALA A 519 8.78 28.40 8.74
C ALA A 519 9.53 28.73 10.03
N GLU A 520 9.02 28.31 11.20
CA GLU A 520 9.72 28.45 12.48
C GLU A 520 11.05 27.69 12.49
N GLN A 521 11.06 26.46 11.95
CA GLN A 521 12.29 25.67 11.85
C GLN A 521 13.30 26.28 10.87
N VAL A 522 12.85 26.82 9.74
CA VAL A 522 13.72 27.57 8.81
C VAL A 522 14.31 28.81 9.49
N ALA A 523 13.50 29.54 10.26
CA ALA A 523 13.97 30.72 11.00
C ALA A 523 15.03 30.34 12.04
N ALA A 524 14.82 29.24 12.78
CA ALA A 524 15.80 28.71 13.73
C ALA A 524 17.12 28.31 13.04
N ALA A 525 17.05 27.63 11.89
CA ALA A 525 18.23 27.27 11.12
C ALA A 525 19.02 28.50 10.65
N ARG A 526 18.33 29.52 10.12
CA ARG A 526 18.96 30.78 9.68
C ARG A 526 19.58 31.56 10.84
N ALA A 527 18.90 31.63 11.98
CA ALA A 527 19.42 32.31 13.17
C ALA A 527 20.72 31.66 13.69
N LEU A 528 20.82 30.33 13.63
CA LEU A 528 22.03 29.60 13.99
C LEU A 528 23.18 29.87 13.00
N LEU A 529 22.88 29.89 11.70
CA LEU A 529 23.88 30.07 10.65
C LEU A 529 24.42 31.50 10.51
N GLY A 530 23.68 32.51 10.99
CA GLY A 530 24.07 33.91 10.90
C GLY A 530 23.92 34.50 9.51
N ASP A 531 24.59 35.64 9.26
CA ASP A 531 24.33 36.48 8.07
C ASP A 531 25.09 36.03 6.81
N GLN A 532 26.20 35.28 6.95
CA GLN A 532 27.04 34.82 5.83
C GLN A 532 27.39 33.33 5.92
N PRO A 533 26.40 32.42 5.89
CA PRO A 533 26.66 31.00 5.86
C PRO A 533 27.33 30.52 4.57
N ALA A 534 28.03 29.39 4.66
CA ALA A 534 28.58 28.71 3.50
C ALA A 534 27.45 28.18 2.59
N ASP A 535 27.76 27.98 1.30
CA ASP A 535 26.81 27.44 0.32
C ASP A 535 26.23 26.08 0.79
N GLU A 536 27.07 25.23 1.38
CA GLU A 536 26.69 23.89 1.86
C GLU A 536 25.65 23.90 2.99
N ASP A 537 25.56 24.96 3.78
CA ASP A 537 24.57 25.10 4.84
C ASP A 537 23.32 25.85 4.36
N THR A 538 23.50 26.79 3.45
CA THR A 538 22.43 27.67 2.94
C THR A 538 21.54 26.96 1.94
N ALA A 539 22.12 26.17 1.03
CA ALA A 539 21.36 25.54 -0.05
C ALA A 539 20.22 24.62 0.46
N PRO A 540 20.44 23.74 1.45
CA PRO A 540 19.37 22.93 2.04
C PRO A 540 18.27 23.77 2.70
N VAL A 541 18.64 24.86 3.39
CA VAL A 541 17.68 25.76 4.05
C VAL A 541 16.80 26.45 3.00
N ASP A 542 17.42 26.98 1.96
CA ASP A 542 16.73 27.73 0.91
C ASP A 542 15.80 26.85 0.08
N VAL A 543 16.18 25.62 -0.27
CA VAL A 543 15.28 24.72 -1.02
C VAL A 543 14.05 24.34 -0.19
N VAL A 544 14.20 24.06 1.12
CA VAL A 544 13.08 23.72 1.99
C VAL A 544 12.19 24.94 2.24
N ALA A 545 12.79 26.11 2.43
CA ALA A 545 12.04 27.37 2.53
C ALA A 545 11.23 27.65 1.25
N ALA A 546 11.79 27.34 0.09
CA ALA A 546 11.11 27.50 -1.20
C ALA A 546 9.87 26.60 -1.32
N TYR A 547 9.95 25.33 -0.87
CA TYR A 547 8.78 24.45 -0.80
C TYR A 547 7.70 24.99 0.14
N LEU A 548 8.09 25.49 1.32
CA LEU A 548 7.15 26.05 2.30
C LEU A 548 6.47 27.33 1.80
N GLU A 549 7.16 28.17 1.02
CA GLU A 549 6.59 29.38 0.44
C GLU A 549 5.43 29.05 -0.52
N LEU A 550 5.48 27.93 -1.27
CA LEU A 550 4.35 27.51 -2.11
C LEU A 550 3.06 27.30 -1.31
N ASP A 551 3.18 26.74 -0.10
CA ASP A 551 2.04 26.45 0.79
C ASP A 551 1.66 27.61 1.71
N THR A 552 2.40 28.73 1.64
CA THR A 552 2.12 29.91 2.45
C THR A 552 1.23 30.88 1.66
N PRO A 553 0.00 31.18 2.13
CA PRO A 553 -0.92 32.10 1.45
C PRO A 553 -0.35 33.53 1.36
N ARG A 554 -0.06 34.02 0.14
CA ARG A 554 0.38 35.39 -0.17
C ARG A 554 0.52 35.65 -1.70
N PRO A 555 0.47 36.92 -2.15
CA PRO A 555 0.50 37.25 -3.59
C PRO A 555 1.84 36.98 -4.28
N ASP A 556 2.97 37.13 -3.57
CA ASP A 556 4.33 37.01 -4.11
C ASP A 556 4.95 35.61 -3.91
N ARG A 557 4.16 34.61 -3.50
CA ARG A 557 4.69 33.30 -3.09
C ARG A 557 5.48 32.56 -4.17
N LEU A 558 5.02 32.59 -5.42
CA LEU A 558 5.69 31.90 -6.53
C LEU A 558 7.04 32.57 -6.84
N THR A 559 7.08 33.90 -6.89
CA THR A 559 8.31 34.67 -7.13
C THR A 559 9.33 34.45 -6.01
N ARG A 560 8.89 34.39 -4.75
CA ARG A 560 9.77 34.11 -3.61
C ARG A 560 10.30 32.69 -3.62
N ALA A 561 9.44 31.71 -3.86
CA ALA A 561 9.82 30.32 -4.00
C ALA A 561 10.85 30.14 -5.14
N GLU A 562 10.64 30.81 -6.27
CA GLU A 562 11.56 30.77 -7.40
C GLU A 562 12.92 31.37 -7.04
N ALA A 563 12.95 32.55 -6.41
CA ALA A 563 14.19 33.20 -5.99
C ALA A 563 14.99 32.32 -5.02
N LEU A 564 14.31 31.70 -4.05
CA LEU A 564 14.94 30.75 -3.11
C LEU A 564 15.46 29.50 -3.84
N ALA A 565 14.66 28.90 -4.73
CA ALA A 565 15.05 27.71 -5.48
C ALA A 565 16.26 27.98 -6.41
N ARG A 566 16.31 29.14 -7.08
CA ARG A 566 17.46 29.53 -7.92
C ARG A 566 18.73 29.70 -7.10
N ARG A 567 18.65 30.33 -5.92
CA ARG A 567 19.79 30.44 -5.00
C ARG A 567 20.23 29.07 -4.49
N ALA A 568 19.29 28.21 -4.13
CA ALA A 568 19.57 26.84 -3.68
C ALA A 568 20.26 25.99 -4.75
N VAL A 569 19.79 26.01 -6.00
CA VAL A 569 20.48 25.32 -7.12
C VAL A 569 21.91 25.82 -7.26
N ALA A 570 22.11 27.14 -7.34
CA ALA A 570 23.43 27.70 -7.59
C ALA A 570 24.42 27.38 -6.46
N ALA A 571 23.96 27.43 -5.20
CA ALA A 571 24.78 27.05 -4.05
C ALA A 571 25.04 25.53 -4.01
N ALA A 572 24.02 24.70 -4.24
CA ALA A 572 24.15 23.24 -4.23
C ALA A 572 25.08 22.72 -5.33
N GLU A 573 25.07 23.33 -6.52
CA GLU A 573 26.00 22.97 -7.60
C GLU A 573 27.45 23.35 -7.26
N ARG A 574 27.69 24.49 -6.60
CA ARG A 574 29.04 24.90 -6.15
C ARG A 574 29.56 24.06 -4.99
N SER A 575 28.67 23.59 -4.11
CA SER A 575 29.02 22.77 -2.95
C SER A 575 28.82 21.26 -3.17
N GLU A 576 28.58 20.83 -4.42
CA GLU A 576 28.40 19.42 -4.80
C GLU A 576 27.33 18.65 -3.98
N GLN A 577 26.15 19.25 -3.80
CA GLN A 577 25.03 18.65 -3.07
C GLN A 577 23.93 18.14 -4.04
N PRO A 578 24.06 16.92 -4.61
CA PRO A 578 23.18 16.45 -5.68
C PRO A 578 21.72 16.28 -5.25
N VAL A 579 21.46 15.92 -4.00
CA VAL A 579 20.09 15.80 -3.47
C VAL A 579 19.39 17.15 -3.48
N VAL A 580 20.04 18.18 -2.92
CA VAL A 580 19.49 19.55 -2.86
C VAL A 580 19.34 20.14 -4.25
N ALA A 581 20.31 19.90 -5.15
CA ALA A 581 20.22 20.31 -6.53
C ALA A 581 19.01 19.69 -7.24
N CYS A 582 18.77 18.37 -7.07
CA CYS A 582 17.58 17.71 -7.62
C CYS A 582 16.28 18.34 -7.10
N GLU A 583 16.18 18.54 -5.77
CA GLU A 583 15.00 19.13 -5.14
C GLU A 583 14.72 20.56 -5.63
N ALA A 584 15.76 21.35 -5.84
CA ALA A 584 15.63 22.73 -6.28
C ALA A 584 15.32 22.82 -7.80
N TRP A 585 15.89 21.95 -8.63
CA TRP A 585 15.50 21.80 -10.04
C TRP A 585 14.06 21.30 -10.19
N GLU A 586 13.60 20.38 -9.34
CA GLU A 586 12.20 19.96 -9.28
C GLU A 586 11.28 21.16 -9.06
N LEU A 587 11.59 21.96 -8.05
CA LEU A 587 10.79 23.11 -7.66
C LEU A 587 10.75 24.19 -8.74
N LEU A 588 11.88 24.47 -9.39
CA LEU A 588 11.93 25.37 -10.56
C LEU A 588 11.06 24.83 -11.71
N GLY A 589 11.05 23.51 -11.93
CA GLY A 589 10.16 22.88 -12.91
C GLY A 589 8.68 23.07 -12.58
N ILE A 590 8.30 22.95 -11.30
CA ILE A 590 6.92 23.19 -10.84
C ILE A 590 6.50 24.64 -11.11
N ILE A 591 7.36 25.60 -10.79
CA ILE A 591 7.06 27.03 -10.94
C ILE A 591 7.05 27.45 -12.41
N ALA A 592 8.05 27.00 -13.19
CA ALA A 592 8.19 27.33 -14.60
C ALA A 592 6.97 26.87 -15.43
N ARG A 593 6.23 25.85 -14.97
CA ARG A 593 5.02 25.35 -15.65
C ARG A 593 3.96 26.45 -15.91
N GLU A 594 3.90 27.47 -15.06
CA GLU A 594 2.98 28.61 -15.22
C GLU A 594 3.33 29.47 -16.45
N HIS A 595 4.61 29.57 -16.80
CA HIS A 595 5.10 30.55 -17.79
C HIS A 595 5.76 29.93 -19.02
N ASP A 596 6.36 28.74 -18.90
CA ASP A 596 7.04 28.04 -19.98
C ASP A 596 7.13 26.52 -19.71
N ILE A 597 6.37 25.73 -20.47
CA ILE A 597 6.37 24.26 -20.37
C ILE A 597 7.70 23.65 -20.81
N SER A 598 8.37 24.23 -21.80
CA SER A 598 9.67 23.73 -22.28
C SER A 598 10.74 23.92 -21.22
N GLN A 599 10.76 25.09 -20.57
CA GLN A 599 11.62 25.34 -19.43
C GLN A 599 11.29 24.41 -18.25
N ALA A 600 10.01 24.19 -17.95
CA ALA A 600 9.58 23.27 -16.91
C ALA A 600 10.10 21.84 -17.15
N MET A 601 9.90 21.30 -18.36
CA MET A 601 10.43 19.98 -18.73
C MET A 601 11.95 19.93 -18.63
N SER A 602 12.66 20.94 -19.12
CA SER A 602 14.12 21.00 -19.06
C SER A 602 14.64 20.96 -17.61
N CYS A 603 14.01 21.69 -16.69
CA CYS A 603 14.35 21.66 -15.27
C CYS A 603 14.15 20.26 -14.67
N LEU A 604 13.00 19.63 -14.95
CA LEU A 604 12.66 18.31 -14.42
C LEU A 604 13.52 17.19 -15.03
N GLU A 605 13.86 17.29 -16.31
CA GLU A 605 14.82 16.38 -16.96
C GLU A 605 16.20 16.48 -16.33
N LYS A 606 16.66 17.71 -16.02
CA LYS A 606 17.92 17.92 -15.32
C LYS A 606 17.89 17.31 -13.90
N ALA A 607 16.80 17.48 -13.16
CA ALA A 607 16.62 16.81 -11.85
C ALA A 607 16.65 15.28 -11.98
N LYS A 608 15.97 14.72 -12.98
CA LYS A 608 15.97 13.27 -13.25
C LYS A 608 17.37 12.75 -13.59
N GLN A 609 18.10 13.43 -14.47
CA GLN A 609 19.45 13.05 -14.89
C GLN A 609 20.43 13.09 -13.71
N LEU A 610 20.37 14.14 -12.87
CA LEU A 610 21.17 14.21 -11.65
C LEU A 610 20.85 13.04 -10.71
N GLY A 611 19.56 12.70 -10.56
CA GLY A 611 19.13 11.55 -9.78
C GLY A 611 19.70 10.23 -10.30
N GLU A 612 19.76 10.05 -11.63
CA GLU A 612 20.36 8.86 -12.27
C GLU A 612 21.87 8.81 -12.08
N GLN A 613 22.57 9.93 -12.34
CA GLN A 613 24.03 10.05 -12.25
C GLN A 613 24.55 9.75 -10.84
N HIS A 614 23.85 10.24 -9.81
CA HIS A 614 24.26 10.10 -8.41
C HIS A 614 23.60 8.90 -7.69
N GLN A 615 22.89 8.03 -8.42
CA GLN A 615 22.20 6.85 -7.86
C GLN A 615 21.23 7.22 -6.73
N LEU A 616 20.43 8.25 -6.96
CA LEU A 616 19.41 8.78 -6.05
C LEU A 616 18.01 8.37 -6.53
N PRO A 617 17.56 7.13 -6.26
CA PRO A 617 16.31 6.59 -6.82
C PRO A 617 15.08 7.39 -6.39
N MET A 618 15.09 7.94 -5.17
CA MET A 618 13.99 8.76 -4.66
C MET A 618 13.85 10.05 -5.49
N GLN A 619 14.91 10.84 -5.62
CA GLN A 619 14.93 12.10 -6.38
C GLN A 619 14.56 11.86 -7.85
N ARG A 620 15.03 10.75 -8.44
CA ARG A 620 14.65 10.34 -9.79
C ARG A 620 13.14 10.11 -9.92
N ALA A 621 12.53 9.40 -8.96
CA ALA A 621 11.10 9.12 -8.96
C ALA A 621 10.25 10.39 -8.82
N TYR A 622 10.65 11.33 -7.96
CA TYR A 622 10.01 12.65 -7.84
C TYR A 622 10.02 13.40 -9.18
N ALA A 623 11.18 13.49 -9.85
CA ALA A 623 11.29 14.14 -11.15
C ALA A 623 10.43 13.44 -12.23
N MET A 624 10.43 12.10 -12.26
CA MET A 624 9.57 11.32 -13.18
C MET A 624 8.08 11.58 -12.95
N MET A 625 7.65 11.68 -11.69
CA MET A 625 6.26 11.97 -11.33
C MET A 625 5.84 13.37 -11.82
N ARG A 626 6.71 14.38 -11.68
CA ARG A 626 6.41 15.74 -12.19
C ARG A 626 6.35 15.80 -13.72
N LEU A 627 7.26 15.11 -14.41
CA LEU A 627 7.23 14.99 -15.87
C LEU A 627 5.93 14.33 -16.35
N ALA A 628 5.53 13.23 -15.70
CA ALA A 628 4.26 12.55 -15.98
C ALA A 628 3.05 13.48 -15.78
N GLY A 629 3.08 14.36 -14.78
CA GLY A 629 2.06 15.39 -14.58
C GLY A 629 1.96 16.40 -15.72
N ILE A 630 3.09 16.84 -16.30
CA ILE A 630 3.08 17.75 -17.47
C ILE A 630 2.54 17.04 -18.71
N ASP A 631 2.98 15.79 -18.94
CA ASP A 631 2.48 14.96 -20.03
C ASP A 631 0.97 14.78 -19.93
N TRP A 632 0.46 14.42 -18.76
CA TRP A 632 -0.99 14.31 -18.50
C TRP A 632 -1.74 15.62 -18.77
N LEU A 633 -1.24 16.77 -18.30
CA LEU A 633 -1.88 18.08 -18.56
C LEU A 633 -1.91 18.42 -20.06
N SER A 634 -0.93 17.94 -20.83
CA SER A 634 -0.79 18.23 -22.25
C SER A 634 -1.57 17.28 -23.14
N THR A 635 -1.63 15.99 -22.79
CA THR A 635 -2.16 14.93 -23.64
C THR A 635 -3.43 14.28 -23.09
N ALA A 636 -3.72 14.44 -21.80
CA ALA A 636 -4.71 13.67 -21.04
C ALA A 636 -4.47 12.15 -21.07
N ASP A 637 -3.25 11.70 -21.28
CA ASP A 637 -2.84 10.30 -21.07
C ASP A 637 -2.34 10.08 -19.62
N THR A 638 -2.68 8.94 -19.04
CA THR A 638 -2.22 8.52 -17.71
C THR A 638 -1.12 7.46 -17.77
N GLY A 639 -0.69 7.03 -18.96
CA GLY A 639 0.32 5.97 -19.10
C GLY A 639 1.68 6.32 -18.49
N SER A 640 2.10 7.59 -18.52
CA SER A 640 3.31 8.06 -17.81
C SER A 640 3.10 8.13 -16.30
N LEU A 641 1.92 8.55 -15.83
CA LEU A 641 1.56 8.57 -14.41
C LEU A 641 1.55 7.17 -13.79
N GLU A 642 0.98 6.18 -14.49
CA GLU A 642 0.93 4.80 -14.00
C GLU A 642 2.34 4.19 -13.90
N ARG A 643 3.23 4.49 -14.86
CA ARG A 643 4.64 4.08 -14.79
C ARG A 643 5.39 4.76 -13.64
N ALA A 644 5.18 6.07 -13.44
CA ALA A 644 5.76 6.80 -12.31
C ALA A 644 5.24 6.28 -10.97
N ARG A 645 3.95 5.93 -10.89
CA ARG A 645 3.32 5.31 -9.72
C ARG A 645 3.93 3.95 -9.40
N GLN A 646 4.09 3.09 -10.41
CA GLN A 646 4.73 1.77 -10.25
C GLN A 646 6.17 1.91 -9.77
N GLU A 647 6.93 2.84 -10.33
CA GLU A 647 8.29 3.14 -9.88
C GLU A 647 8.32 3.67 -8.44
N ALA A 648 7.41 4.57 -8.07
CA ALA A 648 7.30 5.07 -6.71
C ALA A 648 6.98 3.94 -5.70
N LEU A 649 6.03 3.05 -6.04
CA LEU A 649 5.71 1.87 -5.24
C LEU A 649 6.88 0.89 -5.14
N ARG A 650 7.66 0.75 -6.22
CA ARG A 650 8.83 -0.12 -6.34
C ARG A 650 9.97 0.28 -5.41
N ILE A 651 10.10 1.56 -5.08
CA ILE A 651 11.18 2.09 -4.24
C ILE A 651 10.70 2.56 -2.85
N GLY A 652 9.43 2.32 -2.51
CA GLY A 652 8.85 2.71 -1.22
C GLY A 652 8.47 4.19 -1.08
N ALA A 653 8.38 4.96 -2.17
CA ALA A 653 8.00 6.38 -2.18
C ALA A 653 6.47 6.55 -2.09
N ILE A 654 5.89 6.18 -0.94
CA ILE A 654 4.44 6.03 -0.75
C ILE A 654 3.67 7.35 -1.01
N THR A 655 4.17 8.48 -0.53
CA THR A 655 3.54 9.79 -0.74
C THR A 655 3.43 10.13 -2.24
N MET A 656 4.42 9.73 -3.05
CA MET A 656 4.40 9.95 -4.50
C MET A 656 3.45 9.01 -5.22
N ALA A 657 3.37 7.75 -4.80
CA ALA A 657 2.40 6.81 -5.36
C ALA A 657 0.97 7.30 -5.15
N TYR A 658 0.62 7.76 -3.94
CA TYR A 658 -0.70 8.30 -3.67
C TYR A 658 -0.96 9.65 -4.36
N ASN A 659 0.07 10.46 -4.60
CA ASN A 659 -0.07 11.65 -5.44
C ASN A 659 -0.47 11.26 -6.87
N ALA A 660 0.12 10.21 -7.43
CA ALA A 660 -0.26 9.67 -8.74
C ALA A 660 -1.68 9.10 -8.74
N ASP A 661 -2.04 8.32 -7.72
CA ASP A 661 -3.40 7.80 -7.56
C ASP A 661 -4.45 8.92 -7.48
N ALA A 662 -4.14 10.01 -6.77
CA ALA A 662 -5.02 11.17 -6.67
C ALA A 662 -5.22 11.87 -8.03
N ILE A 663 -4.17 12.05 -8.83
CA ILE A 663 -4.27 12.63 -10.18
C ILE A 663 -5.03 11.70 -11.13
N ILE A 664 -4.77 10.39 -11.07
CA ILE A 664 -5.47 9.38 -11.87
C ILE A 664 -6.96 9.34 -11.49
N ALA A 665 -7.29 9.45 -10.19
CA ALA A 665 -8.68 9.53 -9.73
C ALA A 665 -9.39 10.75 -10.32
N LEU A 666 -8.76 11.93 -10.29
CA LEU A 666 -9.31 13.13 -10.92
C LEU A 666 -9.50 12.93 -12.43
N HIS A 667 -8.48 12.41 -13.13
CA HIS A 667 -8.59 12.11 -14.56
C HIS A 667 -9.77 11.17 -14.87
N THR A 668 -10.01 10.17 -14.04
CA THR A 668 -11.13 9.23 -14.20
C THR A 668 -12.48 9.94 -14.10
N VAL A 669 -12.62 10.91 -13.17
CA VAL A 669 -13.81 11.78 -13.08
C VAL A 669 -13.96 12.62 -14.35
N LEU A 670 -12.88 13.25 -14.82
CA LEU A 670 -12.90 14.10 -16.02
C LEU A 670 -13.22 13.28 -17.29
N GLY A 671 -12.77 12.02 -17.34
CA GLY A 671 -13.06 11.06 -18.40
C GLY A 671 -14.50 10.51 -18.39
N GLY A 672 -15.24 10.73 -17.30
CA GLY A 672 -16.66 10.35 -17.19
C GLY A 672 -16.92 8.91 -16.74
N ASP A 673 -15.91 8.16 -16.32
CA ASP A 673 -16.09 6.83 -15.71
C ASP A 673 -16.32 6.99 -14.19
N PHE A 674 -17.55 7.36 -13.83
CA PHE A 674 -17.89 7.74 -12.46
C PHE A 674 -17.86 6.57 -11.47
N ASP A 675 -18.11 5.34 -11.93
CA ASP A 675 -18.08 4.15 -11.07
C ASP A 675 -16.63 3.81 -10.70
N LEU A 676 -15.72 3.80 -11.67
CA LEU A 676 -14.30 3.60 -11.42
C LEU A 676 -13.71 4.76 -10.60
N ALA A 677 -14.13 5.99 -10.87
CA ALA A 677 -13.69 7.15 -10.11
C ALA A 677 -14.09 7.04 -8.64
N THR A 678 -15.32 6.61 -8.34
CA THR A 678 -15.80 6.40 -6.96
C THR A 678 -14.89 5.44 -6.20
N GLN A 679 -14.55 4.30 -6.81
CA GLN A 679 -13.67 3.28 -6.22
C GLN A 679 -12.26 3.83 -5.96
N ARG A 680 -11.69 4.56 -6.93
CA ARG A 680 -10.34 5.14 -6.82
C ARG A 680 -10.25 6.23 -5.76
N ILE A 681 -11.25 7.12 -5.70
CA ILE A 681 -11.32 8.20 -4.71
C ILE A 681 -11.42 7.60 -3.30
N ALA A 682 -12.28 6.58 -3.09
CA ALA A 682 -12.41 5.92 -1.80
C ALA A 682 -11.09 5.26 -1.36
N ALA A 683 -10.48 4.43 -2.22
CA ALA A 683 -9.23 3.74 -1.91
C ALA A 683 -8.06 4.69 -1.62
N CYS A 684 -7.93 5.77 -2.40
CA CYS A 684 -6.92 6.80 -2.20
C CYS A 684 -7.18 7.61 -0.92
N GLY A 685 -8.43 8.04 -0.69
CA GLY A 685 -8.84 8.81 0.47
C GLY A 685 -8.64 8.08 1.79
N GLU A 686 -9.14 6.84 1.91
CA GLU A 686 -8.97 6.01 3.11
C GLU A 686 -7.49 5.80 3.46
N SER A 687 -6.67 5.52 2.43
CA SER A 687 -5.24 5.33 2.61
C SER A 687 -4.52 6.61 3.01
N ALA A 688 -4.85 7.74 2.37
CA ALA A 688 -4.27 9.04 2.68
C ALA A 688 -4.64 9.52 4.09
N THR A 689 -5.91 9.32 4.51
CA THR A 689 -6.38 9.64 5.86
C THR A 689 -5.67 8.79 6.91
N ARG A 690 -5.56 7.47 6.68
CA ARG A 690 -4.84 6.56 7.58
C ARG A 690 -3.37 6.96 7.76
N LEU A 691 -2.73 7.46 6.70
CA LEU A 691 -1.33 7.90 6.70
C LEU A 691 -1.16 9.39 7.07
N GLN A 692 -2.24 10.10 7.41
CA GLN A 692 -2.25 11.54 7.73
C GLN A 692 -1.62 12.43 6.63
N LEU A 693 -1.76 12.04 5.36
CA LEU A 693 -1.26 12.78 4.20
C LEU A 693 -2.24 13.90 3.82
N SER A 694 -2.25 14.97 4.63
CA SER A 694 -3.27 16.02 4.58
C SER A 694 -3.51 16.65 3.20
N SER A 695 -2.45 16.88 2.41
CA SER A 695 -2.58 17.41 1.04
C SER A 695 -3.30 16.44 0.10
N ILE A 696 -2.99 15.15 0.20
CA ILE A 696 -3.63 14.10 -0.61
C ILE A 696 -5.09 13.91 -0.18
N VAL A 697 -5.38 13.96 1.12
CA VAL A 697 -6.76 13.91 1.63
C VAL A 697 -7.57 15.07 1.05
N ARG A 698 -7.05 16.30 1.10
CA ARG A 698 -7.69 17.47 0.50
C ARG A 698 -7.92 17.30 -1.00
N TYR A 699 -6.93 16.80 -1.73
CA TYR A 699 -7.06 16.56 -3.17
C TYR A 699 -8.13 15.50 -3.48
N ALA A 700 -8.19 14.41 -2.71
CA ALA A 700 -9.20 13.37 -2.85
C ALA A 700 -10.61 13.88 -2.54
N LEU A 701 -10.78 14.71 -1.50
CA LEU A 701 -12.06 15.35 -1.15
C LEU A 701 -12.50 16.37 -2.19
N MET A 702 -11.58 17.17 -2.73
CA MET A 702 -11.85 18.04 -3.89
C MET A 702 -12.31 17.21 -5.09
N THR A 703 -11.64 16.09 -5.37
CA THR A 703 -12.01 15.18 -6.46
C THR A 703 -13.38 14.52 -6.23
N LYS A 704 -13.71 14.16 -4.98
CA LYS A 704 -15.05 13.68 -4.57
C LYS A 704 -16.12 14.73 -4.84
N ALA A 705 -15.85 16.00 -4.53
CA ALA A 705 -16.75 17.11 -4.85
C ALA A 705 -16.92 17.29 -6.36
N THR A 706 -15.84 17.21 -7.15
CA THR A 706 -15.88 17.26 -8.62
C THR A 706 -16.71 16.12 -9.20
N LEU A 707 -16.57 14.90 -8.67
CA LEU A 707 -17.38 13.74 -9.08
C LEU A 707 -18.88 14.01 -8.87
N ALA A 708 -19.27 14.43 -7.66
CA ALA A 708 -20.66 14.75 -7.35
C ALA A 708 -21.20 15.89 -8.21
N ALA A 709 -20.39 16.93 -8.44
CA ALA A 709 -20.74 18.06 -9.30
C ALA A 709 -21.00 17.62 -10.75
N HIS A 710 -20.12 16.80 -11.32
CA HIS A 710 -20.25 16.29 -12.69
C HIS A 710 -21.47 15.36 -12.85
N GLN A 711 -21.97 14.77 -11.76
CA GLN A 711 -23.23 14.02 -11.76
C GLN A 711 -24.47 14.89 -11.47
N GLY A 712 -24.31 16.20 -11.30
CA GLY A 712 -25.41 17.12 -10.95
C GLY A 712 -25.93 16.94 -9.51
N ARG A 713 -25.12 16.41 -8.60
CA ARG A 713 -25.50 16.10 -7.21
C ARG A 713 -24.96 17.15 -6.24
N ARG A 714 -25.59 18.32 -6.20
CA ARG A 714 -25.17 19.46 -5.37
C ARG A 714 -24.98 19.12 -3.89
N ARG A 715 -25.92 18.38 -3.30
CA ARG A 715 -25.84 18.02 -1.87
C ARG A 715 -24.59 17.18 -1.55
N GLU A 716 -24.32 16.14 -2.34
CA GLU A 716 -23.13 15.31 -2.17
C GLU A 716 -21.83 16.10 -2.40
N MET A 717 -21.85 17.06 -3.33
CA MET A 717 -20.74 18.00 -3.53
C MET A 717 -20.53 18.87 -2.29
N ASP A 718 -21.58 19.49 -1.77
CA ASP A 718 -21.50 20.36 -0.59
C ASP A 718 -21.02 19.61 0.66
N ASP A 719 -21.45 18.36 0.84
CA ASP A 719 -21.00 17.45 1.91
C ASP A 719 -19.49 17.16 1.78
N ALA A 720 -19.01 16.82 0.58
CA ALA A 720 -17.58 16.60 0.32
C ALA A 720 -16.74 17.87 0.53
N LEU A 721 -17.28 19.05 0.20
CA LEU A 721 -16.62 20.33 0.45
C LEU A 721 -16.62 20.73 1.94
N ALA A 722 -17.60 20.26 2.72
CA ALA A 722 -17.58 20.41 4.17
C ALA A 722 -16.43 19.60 4.79
N GLU A 723 -16.31 18.32 4.43
CA GLU A 723 -15.17 17.49 4.82
C GLU A 723 -13.83 18.11 4.38
N PHE A 724 -13.75 18.66 3.16
CA PHE A 724 -12.56 19.35 2.67
C PHE A 724 -12.13 20.53 3.56
N ARG A 725 -13.10 21.31 4.07
CA ARG A 725 -12.83 22.42 5.00
C ARG A 725 -12.32 21.93 6.36
N GLU A 726 -12.88 20.84 6.88
CA GLU A 726 -12.41 20.23 8.14
C GLU A 726 -10.92 19.81 8.08
N TRP A 727 -10.44 19.44 6.89
CA TRP A 727 -9.03 19.14 6.62
C TRP A 727 -8.17 20.36 6.26
N GLY A 728 -8.62 21.57 6.61
CA GLY A 728 -7.90 22.83 6.39
C GLY A 728 -7.91 23.31 4.94
N GLY A 729 -8.89 22.87 4.14
CA GLY A 729 -9.01 23.18 2.72
C GLY A 729 -9.09 24.68 2.38
N GLU A 730 -9.60 25.52 3.29
CA GLU A 730 -9.84 26.96 3.03
C GLU A 730 -8.57 27.79 2.77
N LYS A 731 -7.40 27.30 3.19
CA LYS A 731 -6.11 27.98 3.00
C LYS A 731 -5.18 27.20 2.08
N SER A 732 -5.69 26.15 1.46
CA SER A 732 -4.91 25.19 0.69
C SER A 732 -4.74 25.62 -0.77
N GLN A 733 -3.74 25.07 -1.45
CA GLN A 733 -3.57 25.31 -2.89
C GLN A 733 -4.69 24.66 -3.73
N GLU A 734 -5.36 23.62 -3.20
CA GLU A 734 -6.41 22.89 -3.90
C GLU A 734 -7.75 23.65 -3.95
N LEU A 735 -7.93 24.70 -3.14
CA LEU A 735 -9.20 25.40 -3.01
C LEU A 735 -9.75 25.94 -4.36
N PRO A 736 -8.97 26.61 -5.24
CA PRO A 736 -9.44 27.02 -6.56
C PRO A 736 -10.04 25.90 -7.42
N LEU A 737 -9.53 24.67 -7.30
CA LEU A 737 -10.06 23.52 -8.03
C LEU A 737 -11.49 23.17 -7.57
N SER A 738 -11.79 23.33 -6.28
CA SER A 738 -13.14 23.11 -5.74
C SER A 738 -14.18 24.10 -6.29
N PHE A 739 -13.76 25.30 -6.65
CA PHE A 739 -14.63 26.25 -7.35
C PHE A 739 -14.80 25.82 -8.80
N GLY A 740 -13.70 25.78 -9.55
CA GLY A 740 -13.71 25.57 -11.00
C GLY A 740 -14.29 24.23 -11.42
N LEU A 741 -13.77 23.13 -10.88
CA LEU A 741 -14.14 21.77 -11.29
C LEU A 741 -15.42 21.28 -10.62
N ALA A 742 -15.79 21.81 -9.45
CA ALA A 742 -17.00 21.39 -8.74
C ALA A 742 -18.12 22.45 -8.80
N ARG A 743 -17.99 23.56 -8.06
CA ARG A 743 -19.09 24.52 -7.87
C ARG A 743 -19.57 25.18 -9.18
N VAL A 744 -18.64 25.61 -10.03
CA VAL A 744 -18.95 26.22 -11.34
C VAL A 744 -19.61 25.20 -12.26
N PHE A 745 -19.05 23.99 -12.38
CA PHE A 745 -19.66 22.92 -13.20
C PHE A 745 -21.06 22.55 -12.70
N CYS A 746 -21.25 22.39 -11.39
CA CYS A 746 -22.55 22.09 -10.80
C CYS A 746 -23.58 23.19 -11.12
N ALA A 747 -23.20 24.47 -10.97
CA ALA A 747 -24.06 25.60 -11.32
C ALA A 747 -24.42 25.65 -12.82
N LEU A 748 -23.45 25.36 -13.71
CA LEU A 748 -23.71 25.29 -15.15
C LEU A 748 -24.64 24.14 -15.53
N LEU A 749 -24.50 22.97 -14.90
CA LEU A 749 -25.40 21.82 -15.11
C LEU A 749 -26.82 22.08 -14.58
N GLU A 750 -26.96 22.93 -13.57
CA GLU A 750 -28.25 23.44 -13.09
C GLU A 750 -28.80 24.58 -13.96
N GLU A 751 -28.11 24.98 -15.02
CA GLU A 751 -28.45 26.11 -15.89
C GLU A 751 -28.51 27.45 -15.12
N ASN A 752 -27.75 27.56 -14.03
CA ASN A 752 -27.62 28.75 -13.20
C ASN A 752 -26.32 29.49 -13.51
N ARG A 753 -26.35 30.30 -14.57
CA ARG A 753 -25.18 31.03 -15.07
C ARG A 753 -24.70 32.13 -14.12
N GLU A 754 -25.61 32.80 -13.45
CA GLU A 754 -25.28 33.84 -12.47
C GLU A 754 -24.48 33.25 -11.29
N LEU A 755 -24.91 32.09 -10.77
CA LEU A 755 -24.15 31.38 -9.76
C LEU A 755 -22.79 30.93 -10.29
N ALA A 756 -22.73 30.38 -11.51
CA ALA A 756 -21.45 29.97 -12.11
C ALA A 756 -20.45 31.14 -12.22
N ASP A 757 -20.89 32.31 -12.68
CA ASP A 757 -20.05 33.52 -12.75
C ASP A 757 -19.59 33.97 -11.35
N LYS A 758 -20.47 33.91 -10.34
CA LYS A 758 -20.13 34.24 -8.95
C LYS A 758 -19.08 33.29 -8.38
N GLU A 759 -19.24 31.99 -8.60
CA GLU A 759 -18.31 30.96 -8.14
C GLU A 759 -16.92 31.10 -8.79
N LEU A 760 -16.91 31.44 -10.08
CA LEU A 760 -15.68 31.66 -10.83
C LEU A 760 -14.96 32.92 -10.36
N ALA A 761 -15.70 34.00 -10.09
CA ALA A 761 -15.14 35.22 -9.49
C ALA A 761 -14.48 34.94 -8.13
N GLN A 762 -15.05 34.06 -7.30
CA GLN A 762 -14.45 33.64 -6.03
C GLN A 762 -13.12 32.90 -6.25
N ALA A 763 -13.05 32.01 -7.25
CA ALA A 763 -11.79 31.33 -7.61
C ALA A 763 -10.71 32.33 -8.04
N LEU A 764 -11.05 33.25 -8.95
CA LEU A 764 -10.13 34.24 -9.49
C LEU A 764 -9.62 35.20 -8.41
N ALA A 765 -10.49 35.67 -7.53
CA ALA A 765 -10.12 36.54 -6.40
C ALA A 765 -9.14 35.83 -5.46
N PHE A 766 -9.42 34.56 -5.12
CA PHE A 766 -8.52 33.78 -4.27
C PHE A 766 -7.14 33.61 -4.92
N GLU A 767 -7.08 33.25 -6.21
CA GLU A 767 -5.82 33.04 -6.92
C GLU A 767 -5.04 34.34 -7.16
N ALA A 768 -5.71 35.50 -7.21
CA ALA A 768 -5.03 36.80 -7.28
C ALA A 768 -4.27 37.11 -5.98
N GLU A 769 -4.83 36.73 -4.84
CA GLU A 769 -4.19 36.87 -3.53
C GLU A 769 -3.24 35.70 -3.21
N ASN A 770 -3.46 34.53 -3.82
CA ASN A 770 -2.76 33.27 -3.54
C ASN A 770 -2.48 32.45 -4.82
N PRO A 771 -1.55 32.89 -5.70
CA PRO A 771 -1.33 32.27 -7.01
C PRO A 771 -0.95 30.79 -6.90
N THR A 772 -1.71 29.85 -7.46
CA THR A 772 -1.46 28.41 -7.29
C THR A 772 -0.58 27.82 -8.39
N THR A 773 -0.12 26.59 -8.18
CA THR A 773 0.53 25.78 -9.24
C THR A 773 -0.46 24.88 -9.97
N PHE A 774 -1.77 25.04 -9.73
CA PHE A 774 -2.83 24.26 -10.37
C PHE A 774 -3.54 25.09 -11.44
N HIS A 775 -3.70 24.52 -12.64
CA HIS A 775 -4.19 25.29 -13.79
C HIS A 775 -5.57 24.86 -14.29
N LEU A 776 -6.30 24.05 -13.51
CA LEU A 776 -7.61 23.48 -13.89
C LEU A 776 -8.81 24.21 -13.27
N ALA A 777 -8.58 25.30 -12.52
CA ALA A 777 -9.60 26.04 -11.77
C ALA A 777 -10.53 26.92 -12.64
N GLY A 778 -10.33 26.97 -13.96
CA GLY A 778 -11.22 27.64 -14.91
C GLY A 778 -10.70 28.97 -15.47
N ARG A 779 -9.72 29.61 -14.82
CA ARG A 779 -9.09 30.87 -15.25
C ARG A 779 -8.65 30.87 -16.72
N HIS A 780 -7.97 29.82 -17.15
CA HIS A 780 -7.33 29.76 -18.47
C HIS A 780 -8.22 29.16 -19.57
N GLY A 781 -9.51 28.97 -19.33
CA GLY A 781 -10.40 28.34 -20.31
C GLY A 781 -11.87 28.65 -20.08
N LEU A 782 -12.44 28.14 -18.99
CA LEU A 782 -13.88 28.26 -18.73
C LEU A 782 -14.32 29.72 -18.51
N ASP A 783 -13.54 30.52 -17.80
CA ASP A 783 -13.82 31.97 -17.65
C ASP A 783 -13.77 32.70 -18.98
N LEU A 784 -12.77 32.39 -19.81
CA LEU A 784 -12.67 32.94 -21.16
C LEU A 784 -13.95 32.63 -21.97
N LEU A 785 -14.38 31.36 -21.99
CA LEU A 785 -15.59 30.96 -22.72
C LEU A 785 -16.84 31.67 -22.19
N LEU A 786 -17.03 31.71 -20.87
CA LEU A 786 -18.21 32.35 -20.26
C LEU A 786 -18.21 33.86 -20.48
N GLY A 787 -17.04 34.50 -20.43
CA GLY A 787 -16.85 35.92 -20.71
C GLY A 787 -17.10 36.27 -22.17
N VAL A 788 -16.63 35.45 -23.12
CA VAL A 788 -16.94 35.64 -24.56
C VAL A 788 -18.44 35.50 -24.79
N LEU A 789 -19.06 34.44 -24.30
CA LEU A 789 -20.49 34.20 -24.46
C LEU A 789 -21.36 35.33 -23.85
N SER A 790 -20.92 35.94 -22.74
CA SER A 790 -21.61 37.10 -22.12
C SER A 790 -21.23 38.46 -22.72
N GLY A 791 -20.28 38.51 -23.66
CA GLY A 791 -19.79 39.75 -24.27
C GLY A 791 -18.81 40.54 -23.40
N ARG A 792 -18.38 39.99 -22.25
CA ARG A 792 -17.34 40.59 -21.39
C ARG A 792 -15.95 40.55 -22.03
N PHE A 793 -15.69 39.55 -22.86
CA PHE A 793 -14.38 39.29 -23.46
C PHE A 793 -14.44 39.23 -24.99
N ASP A 794 -13.34 39.61 -25.62
CA ASP A 794 -13.14 39.62 -27.08
C ASP A 794 -11.81 38.93 -27.48
N TRP A 795 -11.33 39.21 -28.70
CA TRP A 795 -10.06 38.67 -29.20
C TRP A 795 -8.83 39.05 -28.36
N ALA A 796 -8.85 40.18 -27.64
CA ALA A 796 -7.74 40.58 -26.79
C ALA A 796 -7.57 39.56 -25.65
N GLN A 797 -8.63 39.27 -24.90
CA GLN A 797 -8.58 38.28 -23.81
C GLN A 797 -8.37 36.86 -24.36
N HIS A 798 -8.95 36.53 -25.52
CA HIS A 798 -8.71 35.23 -26.16
C HIS A 798 -7.23 35.02 -26.47
N ARG A 799 -6.57 35.99 -27.11
CA ARG A 799 -5.14 35.92 -27.43
C ARG A 799 -4.26 35.89 -26.20
N GLU A 800 -4.59 36.70 -25.19
CA GLU A 800 -3.88 36.72 -23.91
C GLU A 800 -3.88 35.33 -23.27
N VAL A 801 -5.06 34.73 -23.08
CA VAL A 801 -5.21 33.43 -22.42
C VAL A 801 -4.64 32.30 -23.27
N SER A 802 -4.95 32.27 -24.58
CA SER A 802 -4.51 31.20 -25.49
C SER A 802 -2.99 31.18 -25.71
N ALA A 803 -2.31 32.31 -25.52
CA ALA A 803 -0.85 32.39 -25.59
C ALA A 803 -0.14 31.87 -24.32
N THR A 804 -0.87 31.72 -23.20
CA THR A 804 -0.27 31.16 -21.97
C THR A 804 -0.07 29.65 -22.08
N PRO A 805 0.97 29.07 -21.46
CA PRO A 805 1.14 27.62 -21.45
C PRO A 805 -0.04 26.90 -20.77
N ALA A 806 -0.60 27.48 -19.71
CA ALA A 806 -1.78 26.98 -19.04
C ALA A 806 -3.02 26.94 -19.98
N GLY A 807 -3.21 27.94 -20.84
CA GLY A 807 -4.27 27.95 -21.87
C GLY A 807 -4.08 26.89 -22.96
N GLY A 808 -2.84 26.45 -23.19
CA GLY A 808 -2.50 25.37 -24.12
C GLY A 808 -2.71 23.96 -23.57
N MET A 809 -2.83 23.78 -22.24
CA MET A 809 -3.11 22.48 -21.62
C MET A 809 -4.45 21.93 -22.10
N ARG A 810 -4.55 20.61 -22.30
CA ARG A 810 -5.66 19.98 -23.03
C ARG A 810 -7.04 20.33 -22.46
N TRP A 811 -7.17 20.34 -21.14
CA TRP A 811 -8.40 20.71 -20.44
C TRP A 811 -8.83 22.15 -20.75
N ASN A 812 -7.91 23.11 -20.64
CA ASN A 812 -8.20 24.53 -20.86
C ASN A 812 -8.39 24.84 -22.34
N ARG A 813 -7.54 24.26 -23.20
CA ARG A 813 -7.57 24.42 -24.65
C ARG A 813 -8.93 24.09 -25.24
N HIS A 814 -9.61 23.06 -24.70
CA HIS A 814 -10.98 22.75 -25.11
C HIS A 814 -11.90 23.99 -25.06
N PHE A 815 -11.84 24.76 -23.97
CA PHE A 815 -12.67 25.96 -23.79
C PHE A 815 -12.15 27.18 -24.57
N THR A 816 -10.83 27.33 -24.73
CA THR A 816 -10.28 28.43 -25.54
C THR A 816 -10.61 28.29 -27.03
N GLU A 817 -10.64 27.07 -27.55
CA GLU A 817 -11.08 26.77 -28.93
C GLU A 817 -12.58 27.03 -29.10
N LEU A 818 -13.42 26.67 -28.11
CA LEU A 818 -14.85 27.03 -28.11
C LEU A 818 -15.06 28.55 -28.10
N ALA A 819 -14.29 29.28 -27.30
CA ALA A 819 -14.35 30.75 -27.25
C ALA A 819 -13.94 31.36 -28.60
N GLY A 820 -12.88 30.84 -29.23
CA GLY A 820 -12.45 31.25 -30.57
C GLY A 820 -13.50 30.99 -31.64
N ALA A 821 -14.18 29.84 -31.58
CA ALA A 821 -15.27 29.51 -32.50
C ALA A 821 -16.42 30.52 -32.42
N VAL A 822 -16.82 30.90 -31.20
CA VAL A 822 -17.84 31.94 -30.97
C VAL A 822 -17.40 33.31 -31.52
N LEU A 823 -16.14 33.71 -31.28
CA LEU A 823 -15.62 35.00 -31.77
C LEU A 823 -15.57 35.05 -33.31
N TYR A 824 -15.08 33.99 -33.97
CA TYR A 824 -15.10 33.91 -35.42
C TYR A 824 -16.52 33.93 -35.98
N GLY A 825 -17.43 33.22 -35.32
CA GLY A 825 -18.85 33.19 -35.68
C GLY A 825 -19.49 34.57 -35.69
N ARG A 826 -19.28 35.36 -34.63
CA ARG A 826 -19.76 36.75 -34.52
C ARG A 826 -19.20 37.69 -35.59
N GLU A 827 -17.99 37.41 -36.08
CA GLU A 827 -17.38 38.13 -37.19
C GLU A 827 -17.86 37.67 -38.58
N GLY A 828 -18.73 36.66 -38.65
CA GLY A 828 -19.18 36.05 -39.91
C GLY A 828 -18.12 35.18 -40.60
N LYS A 829 -17.05 34.82 -39.89
CA LYS A 829 -15.95 33.97 -40.38
C LYS A 829 -16.27 32.50 -40.16
N VAL A 830 -17.27 32.01 -40.91
CA VAL A 830 -17.87 30.68 -40.70
C VAL A 830 -16.86 29.54 -40.79
N GLU A 831 -15.99 29.52 -41.81
CA GLU A 831 -14.99 28.45 -41.98
C GLU A 831 -14.02 28.37 -40.80
N GLN A 832 -13.56 29.52 -40.29
CA GLN A 832 -12.68 29.58 -39.13
C GLN A 832 -13.42 29.17 -37.85
N ALA A 833 -14.69 29.56 -37.70
CA ALA A 833 -15.52 29.16 -36.57
C ALA A 833 -15.74 27.64 -36.53
N GLU A 834 -16.03 27.03 -37.68
CA GLU A 834 -16.19 25.57 -37.81
C GLU A 834 -14.88 24.82 -37.57
N CYS A 835 -13.75 25.34 -38.05
CA CYS A 835 -12.43 24.79 -37.79
C CYS A 835 -12.08 24.81 -36.29
N ALA A 836 -12.28 25.96 -35.62
CA ALA A 836 -12.08 26.08 -34.17
C ALA A 836 -13.02 25.17 -33.38
N MET A 837 -14.28 25.03 -33.82
CA MET A 837 -15.24 24.11 -33.19
C MET A 837 -14.85 22.64 -33.35
N ALA A 838 -14.34 22.25 -34.53
CA ALA A 838 -13.82 20.91 -34.76
C ALA A 838 -12.60 20.62 -33.87
N ALA A 839 -11.68 21.58 -33.76
CA ALA A 839 -10.53 21.51 -32.85
C ALA A 839 -10.98 21.37 -31.38
N ALA A 840 -11.95 22.18 -30.94
CA ALA A 840 -12.53 22.09 -29.60
C ALA A 840 -13.10 20.70 -29.31
N GLN A 841 -13.85 20.12 -30.25
CA GLN A 841 -14.43 18.79 -30.09
C GLN A 841 -13.37 17.68 -30.06
N GLN A 842 -12.31 17.78 -30.87
CA GLN A 842 -11.20 16.83 -30.87
C GLN A 842 -10.41 16.88 -29.56
N VAL A 843 -10.06 18.08 -29.10
CA VAL A 843 -9.33 18.31 -27.85
C VAL A 843 -10.15 17.81 -26.66
N GLY A 844 -11.43 18.18 -26.60
CA GLY A 844 -12.38 17.81 -25.56
C GLY A 844 -12.85 16.35 -25.59
N GLY A 845 -12.43 15.54 -26.57
CA GLY A 845 -12.84 14.13 -26.67
C GLY A 845 -12.51 13.29 -25.43
N ALA A 846 -11.44 13.66 -24.71
CA ALA A 846 -11.04 13.03 -23.45
C ALA A 846 -11.93 13.41 -22.25
N PHE A 847 -12.81 14.42 -22.41
CA PHE A 847 -13.59 15.01 -21.32
C PHE A 847 -15.09 15.07 -21.69
N PRO A 848 -15.82 13.95 -21.71
CA PRO A 848 -17.18 13.89 -22.24
C PRO A 848 -18.15 14.89 -21.58
N MET A 849 -18.05 15.07 -20.26
CA MET A 849 -18.88 16.02 -19.51
C MET A 849 -18.64 17.46 -19.96
N ALA A 850 -17.38 17.90 -19.94
CA ALA A 850 -16.97 19.24 -20.36
C ALA A 850 -17.30 19.50 -21.83
N ARG A 851 -17.04 18.53 -22.71
CA ARG A 851 -17.34 18.63 -24.14
C ARG A 851 -18.83 18.87 -24.39
N ASN A 852 -19.70 18.04 -23.82
CA ASN A 852 -21.15 18.17 -24.03
C ASN A 852 -21.72 19.43 -23.36
N LEU A 853 -21.15 19.85 -22.24
CA LEU A 853 -21.49 21.15 -21.63
C LEU A 853 -21.09 22.31 -22.54
N GLY A 854 -19.88 22.25 -23.13
CA GLY A 854 -19.42 23.20 -24.14
C GLY A 854 -20.37 23.29 -25.33
N LEU A 855 -20.79 22.16 -25.90
CA LEU A 855 -21.79 22.10 -26.97
C LEU A 855 -23.09 22.83 -26.59
N ARG A 856 -23.62 22.56 -25.39
CA ARG A 856 -24.82 23.21 -24.85
C ARG A 856 -24.64 24.73 -24.71
N LEU A 857 -23.48 25.18 -24.24
CA LEU A 857 -23.19 26.58 -23.97
C LEU A 857 -23.01 27.41 -25.25
N VAL A 858 -22.38 26.86 -26.29
CA VAL A 858 -22.11 27.62 -27.54
C VAL A 858 -23.26 27.59 -28.54
N ALA A 859 -24.17 26.61 -28.45
CA ALA A 859 -25.21 26.39 -29.45
C ALA A 859 -26.14 27.60 -29.67
N GLU A 860 -26.43 28.38 -28.62
CA GLU A 860 -27.28 29.57 -28.73
C GLU A 860 -26.60 30.69 -29.53
N SER A 861 -25.31 30.94 -29.28
CA SER A 861 -24.53 31.91 -30.06
C SER A 861 -24.38 31.43 -31.50
N ALA A 862 -24.09 30.14 -31.71
CA ALA A 862 -23.96 29.56 -33.04
C ALA A 862 -25.24 29.68 -33.87
N HIS A 863 -26.40 29.47 -33.25
CA HIS A 863 -27.68 29.70 -33.91
C HIS A 863 -27.93 31.18 -34.22
N THR A 864 -27.64 32.07 -33.27
CA THR A 864 -27.86 33.51 -33.41
C THR A 864 -26.96 34.12 -34.50
N ASP A 865 -25.70 33.72 -34.52
CA ASP A 865 -24.66 34.25 -35.41
C ASP A 865 -24.59 33.47 -36.74
N GLY A 866 -25.35 32.37 -36.89
CA GLY A 866 -25.53 31.66 -38.16
C GLY A 866 -24.34 30.81 -38.62
N TRP A 867 -23.65 30.11 -37.71
CA TRP A 867 -22.50 29.25 -38.05
C TRP A 867 -22.60 27.86 -37.40
N GLY A 868 -21.95 26.87 -38.02
CA GLY A 868 -21.89 25.49 -37.51
C GLY A 868 -23.25 24.75 -37.53
N ASP A 869 -23.37 23.72 -36.68
CA ASP A 869 -24.57 22.87 -36.59
C ASP A 869 -25.09 22.76 -35.14
N PRO A 870 -25.67 23.85 -34.60
CA PRO A 870 -26.18 23.88 -33.23
C PRO A 870 -27.27 22.85 -32.96
N ILE A 871 -28.01 22.41 -34.00
CA ILE A 871 -29.07 21.41 -33.84
C ILE A 871 -28.47 20.04 -33.49
N THR A 872 -27.46 19.59 -34.25
CA THR A 872 -26.78 18.32 -33.96
C THR A 872 -26.05 18.37 -32.62
N TRP A 873 -25.41 19.50 -32.29
CA TRP A 873 -24.74 19.67 -31.00
C TRP A 873 -25.71 19.56 -29.82
N LEU A 874 -26.87 20.21 -29.90
CA LEU A 874 -27.89 20.14 -28.85
C LEU A 874 -28.50 18.76 -28.72
N ARG A 875 -28.69 18.01 -29.82
CA ARG A 875 -29.16 16.61 -29.75
C ARG A 875 -28.15 15.71 -29.06
N ASN A 876 -26.87 15.85 -29.40
CA ASN A 876 -25.79 15.08 -28.78
C ASN A 876 -25.67 15.40 -27.29
N ALA A 877 -25.69 16.68 -26.92
CA ALA A 877 -25.65 17.12 -25.53
C ALA A 877 -26.89 16.65 -24.75
N GLU A 878 -28.11 16.79 -25.32
CA GLU A 878 -29.35 16.30 -24.72
C GLU A 878 -29.29 14.81 -24.40
N GLU A 879 -28.84 14.00 -25.36
CA GLU A 879 -28.70 12.56 -25.17
C GLU A 879 -27.71 12.23 -24.06
N TYR A 880 -26.54 12.88 -24.08
CA TYR A 880 -25.51 12.67 -23.08
C TYR A 880 -26.00 12.99 -21.67
N PHE A 881 -26.58 14.18 -21.47
CA PHE A 881 -27.08 14.59 -20.14
C PHE A 881 -28.27 13.76 -19.68
N HIS A 882 -29.14 13.34 -20.59
CA HIS A 882 -30.25 12.45 -20.25
C HIS A 882 -29.75 11.08 -19.76
N ARG A 883 -28.80 10.46 -20.47
CA ARG A 883 -28.23 9.15 -20.09
C ARG A 883 -27.49 9.21 -18.75
N ASN A 884 -26.87 10.33 -18.44
CA ASN A 884 -26.15 10.56 -17.18
C ASN A 884 -27.04 11.11 -16.05
N GLY A 885 -28.36 11.22 -16.24
CA GLY A 885 -29.29 11.66 -15.20
C GLY A 885 -29.26 13.16 -14.88
N VAL A 886 -28.59 13.99 -15.68
CA VAL A 886 -28.54 15.46 -15.50
C VAL A 886 -29.76 16.11 -16.16
N THR A 887 -30.89 16.07 -15.45
CA THR A 887 -32.21 16.43 -16.00
C THR A 887 -32.37 17.91 -16.34
N GLY A 888 -31.71 18.81 -15.60
CA GLY A 888 -31.75 20.26 -15.82
C GLY A 888 -31.22 20.64 -17.19
N THR A 889 -29.94 20.34 -17.44
CA THR A 889 -29.27 20.58 -18.73
C THR A 889 -29.96 19.87 -19.89
N ALA A 890 -30.37 18.61 -19.72
CA ALA A 890 -31.10 17.89 -20.77
C ALA A 890 -32.41 18.60 -21.13
N SER A 891 -33.12 19.15 -20.15
CA SER A 891 -34.35 19.93 -20.38
C SER A 891 -34.08 21.26 -21.08
N ALA A 892 -32.98 21.92 -20.76
CA ALA A 892 -32.56 23.15 -21.42
C ALA A 892 -32.13 22.91 -22.88
N CYS A 893 -31.40 21.83 -23.18
CA CYS A 893 -31.13 21.43 -24.57
C CYS A 893 -32.44 21.28 -25.36
N ARG A 894 -33.45 20.60 -24.78
CA ARG A 894 -34.78 20.43 -25.39
C ARG A 894 -35.52 21.74 -25.56
N ALA A 895 -35.42 22.66 -24.60
CA ALA A 895 -36.04 23.98 -24.70
C ALA A 895 -35.43 24.79 -25.86
N LEU A 896 -34.10 24.82 -25.96
CA LEU A 896 -33.40 25.52 -27.02
C LEU A 896 -33.68 24.90 -28.40
N LEU A 897 -33.71 23.56 -28.51
CA LEU A 897 -34.13 22.86 -29.73
C LEU A 897 -35.53 23.30 -30.21
N ARG A 898 -36.49 23.50 -29.29
CA ARG A 898 -37.82 24.02 -29.65
C ARG A 898 -37.78 25.47 -30.10
N GLN A 899 -36.96 26.30 -29.45
CA GLN A 899 -36.79 27.71 -29.82
C GLN A 899 -36.23 27.86 -31.24
N VAL A 900 -35.29 27.01 -31.64
CA VAL A 900 -34.72 27.00 -33.01
C VAL A 900 -35.59 26.27 -34.05
N GLY A 901 -36.85 25.96 -33.71
CA GLY A 901 -37.84 25.41 -34.65
C GLY A 901 -37.79 23.89 -34.85
N VAL A 902 -37.03 23.15 -34.04
CA VAL A 902 -36.93 21.68 -34.13
C VAL A 902 -38.00 21.03 -33.24
N SER A 903 -38.75 20.07 -33.80
CA SER A 903 -39.71 19.28 -33.02
C SER A 903 -38.97 18.37 -32.02
N VAL A 904 -39.15 18.63 -30.73
CA VAL A 904 -38.62 17.80 -29.64
C VAL A 904 -39.74 16.93 -29.07
N GLN A 905 -39.80 15.68 -29.51
CA GLN A 905 -40.78 14.69 -29.02
C GLN A 905 -40.35 14.15 -27.65
N GLN A 906 -41.31 13.92 -26.73
CA GLN A 906 -41.05 13.15 -25.51
C GLN A 906 -40.54 11.76 -25.90
N ARG A 907 -39.35 11.36 -25.41
CA ARG A 907 -38.84 10.00 -25.60
C ARG A 907 -39.82 9.02 -24.96
N ARG A 908 -40.64 8.37 -25.78
CA ARG A 908 -41.48 7.24 -25.37
C ARG A 908 -40.59 6.02 -25.15
N VAL A 909 -40.98 5.13 -24.22
CA VAL A 909 -40.32 3.85 -23.94
C VAL A 909 -39.99 3.12 -25.26
N GLY A 910 -38.73 2.67 -25.42
CA GLY A 910 -38.25 1.94 -26.61
C GLY A 910 -37.26 2.70 -27.52
N ALA A 911 -36.97 3.98 -27.25
CA ALA A 911 -35.98 4.76 -28.00
C ALA A 911 -34.54 4.17 -27.95
N GLU A 912 -34.21 3.41 -26.89
CA GLU A 912 -32.95 2.66 -26.74
C GLU A 912 -32.65 1.73 -27.94
N GLN A 913 -33.70 1.23 -28.60
CA GLN A 913 -33.59 0.21 -29.65
C GLN A 913 -33.06 0.76 -30.98
N VAL A 914 -33.05 2.09 -31.14
CA VAL A 914 -32.54 2.76 -32.34
C VAL A 914 -31.02 3.00 -32.18
N PRO A 915 -30.17 2.63 -33.15
CA PRO A 915 -28.74 2.93 -33.16
C PRO A 915 -28.44 4.41 -32.95
N SER A 916 -27.31 4.73 -32.31
CA SER A 916 -26.92 6.10 -31.98
C SER A 916 -26.74 6.99 -33.21
N GLU A 917 -26.21 6.47 -34.33
CA GLU A 917 -26.04 7.27 -35.55
C GLU A 917 -27.39 7.67 -36.17
N LEU A 918 -28.43 6.85 -35.99
CA LEU A 918 -29.77 7.14 -36.49
C LEU A 918 -30.54 8.05 -35.53
N ARG A 919 -30.31 7.92 -34.22
CA ARG A 919 -30.92 8.81 -33.22
C ARG A 919 -30.41 10.24 -33.32
N SER A 920 -29.12 10.45 -33.58
CA SER A 920 -28.53 11.79 -33.70
C SER A 920 -29.15 12.60 -34.85
N VAL A 921 -29.53 11.94 -35.95
CA VAL A 921 -30.24 12.56 -37.08
C VAL A 921 -31.77 12.63 -36.91
N GLY A 922 -32.30 12.12 -35.78
CA GLY A 922 -33.70 12.26 -35.41
C GLY A 922 -34.63 11.15 -35.92
N VAL A 923 -34.11 9.94 -36.17
CA VAL A 923 -34.93 8.76 -36.50
C VAL A 923 -35.71 8.30 -35.26
N THR A 924 -37.02 8.12 -35.43
CA THR A 924 -37.93 7.66 -34.37
C THR A 924 -38.01 6.13 -34.28
N VAL A 925 -38.54 5.58 -33.19
CA VAL A 925 -38.76 4.12 -33.04
C VAL A 925 -39.61 3.55 -34.18
N ARG A 926 -40.67 4.25 -34.61
CA ARG A 926 -41.52 3.79 -35.72
C ARG A 926 -40.87 3.94 -37.09
N GLU A 927 -40.07 4.98 -37.29
CA GLU A 927 -39.24 5.07 -38.50
C GLU A 927 -38.16 3.98 -38.48
N TYR A 928 -37.60 3.64 -37.32
CA TYR A 928 -36.62 2.58 -37.18
C TYR A 928 -37.23 1.19 -37.44
N ASP A 929 -38.47 0.93 -37.01
CA ASP A 929 -39.19 -0.28 -37.38
C ASP A 929 -39.36 -0.43 -38.90
N VAL A 930 -39.65 0.68 -39.59
CA VAL A 930 -39.70 0.74 -41.06
C VAL A 930 -38.30 0.56 -41.65
N PHE A 931 -37.28 1.20 -41.08
CA PHE A 931 -35.89 1.16 -41.50
C PHE A 931 -35.32 -0.26 -41.47
N ARG A 932 -35.60 -1.03 -40.40
CA ARG A 932 -35.21 -2.44 -40.28
C ARG A 932 -35.78 -3.32 -41.40
N LEU A 933 -36.99 -3.03 -41.83
CA LEU A 933 -37.68 -3.78 -42.89
C LEU A 933 -37.26 -3.35 -44.30
N LEU A 934 -36.52 -2.25 -44.46
CA LEU A 934 -35.96 -1.85 -45.76
C LEU A 934 -34.80 -2.75 -46.20
N VAL A 935 -34.11 -3.42 -45.26
CA VAL A 935 -33.07 -4.42 -45.57
C VAL A 935 -33.60 -5.55 -46.45
N GLU A 936 -34.85 -5.98 -46.20
CA GLU A 936 -35.54 -7.01 -46.98
C GLU A 936 -36.03 -6.52 -48.35
N ARG A 937 -35.75 -5.26 -48.74
CA ARG A 937 -36.20 -4.59 -49.98
C ARG A 937 -37.73 -4.68 -50.22
N LEU A 938 -38.50 -4.72 -49.15
CA LEU A 938 -39.96 -4.84 -49.22
C LEU A 938 -40.61 -3.57 -49.78
N GLY A 939 -41.70 -3.73 -50.54
CA GLY A 939 -42.56 -2.62 -50.96
C GLY A 939 -43.42 -2.07 -49.81
N ASN A 940 -43.92 -0.83 -49.93
CA ASN A 940 -44.69 -0.15 -48.87
C ASN A 940 -45.88 -0.97 -48.35
N LYS A 941 -46.57 -1.70 -49.23
CA LYS A 941 -47.71 -2.56 -48.86
C LYS A 941 -47.31 -3.75 -47.99
N ALA A 942 -46.13 -4.33 -48.22
CA ALA A 942 -45.63 -5.46 -47.43
C ALA A 942 -45.12 -5.01 -46.05
N ILE A 943 -44.42 -3.88 -45.98
CA ILE A 943 -43.99 -3.27 -44.71
C ILE A 943 -45.21 -2.87 -43.87
N ALA A 944 -46.22 -2.26 -44.51
CA ALA A 944 -47.47 -1.85 -43.87
C ALA A 944 -48.20 -3.03 -43.21
N ASN A 945 -48.28 -4.16 -43.92
CA ASN A 945 -48.88 -5.39 -43.38
C ASN A 945 -48.11 -5.94 -42.18
N ARG A 946 -46.76 -5.93 -42.21
CA ARG A 946 -45.92 -6.43 -41.12
C ARG A 946 -45.97 -5.56 -39.86
N LEU A 947 -46.05 -4.24 -40.04
CA LEU A 947 -46.08 -3.30 -38.92
C LEU A 947 -47.52 -2.94 -38.48
N HIS A 948 -48.54 -3.53 -39.12
CA HIS A 948 -49.97 -3.23 -38.89
C HIS A 948 -50.30 -1.72 -38.98
N ILE A 949 -49.76 -1.06 -40.01
CA ILE A 949 -49.99 0.37 -40.29
C ILE A 949 -50.42 0.57 -41.76
N SER A 950 -50.87 1.78 -42.13
CA SER A 950 -51.28 2.04 -43.52
C SER A 950 -50.08 2.14 -44.48
N PRO A 951 -50.20 1.71 -45.75
CA PRO A 951 -49.16 1.90 -46.77
C PRO A 951 -48.74 3.36 -46.97
N ARG A 952 -49.68 4.30 -46.80
CA ARG A 952 -49.43 5.75 -46.87
C ARG A 952 -48.61 6.27 -45.68
N THR A 953 -48.73 5.62 -44.53
CA THR A 953 -47.90 5.89 -43.34
C THR A 953 -46.47 5.41 -43.57
N VAL A 954 -46.28 4.22 -44.15
CA VAL A 954 -44.95 3.71 -44.53
C VAL A 954 -44.28 4.64 -45.54
N GLU A 955 -45.01 5.09 -46.56
CA GLU A 955 -44.51 6.02 -47.57
C GLU A 955 -43.99 7.32 -46.94
N LYS A 956 -44.74 7.90 -46.00
CA LYS A 956 -44.29 9.08 -45.23
C LYS A 956 -43.05 8.80 -44.40
N HIS A 957 -42.97 7.64 -43.75
CA HIS A 957 -41.79 7.27 -42.96
C HIS A 957 -40.56 7.03 -43.83
N VAL A 958 -40.70 6.39 -45.00
CA VAL A 958 -39.60 6.22 -45.97
C VAL A 958 -39.12 7.57 -46.48
N ALA A 959 -40.04 8.48 -46.87
CA ALA A 959 -39.66 9.83 -47.29
C ALA A 959 -38.95 10.61 -46.17
N SER A 960 -39.44 10.50 -44.93
CA SER A 960 -38.79 11.13 -43.78
C SER A 960 -37.42 10.51 -43.46
N LEU A 961 -37.24 9.20 -43.63
CA LEU A 961 -35.96 8.53 -43.45
C LEU A 961 -34.95 8.99 -44.49
N ILE A 962 -35.33 9.01 -45.79
CA ILE A 962 -34.51 9.52 -46.89
C ILE A 962 -34.00 10.94 -46.57
N ALA A 963 -34.90 11.82 -46.12
CA ALA A 963 -34.55 13.19 -45.74
C ALA A 963 -33.61 13.26 -44.53
N LYS A 964 -33.89 12.49 -43.46
CA LYS A 964 -33.11 12.52 -42.21
C LYS A 964 -31.72 11.90 -42.36
N THR A 965 -31.58 10.85 -43.16
CA THR A 965 -30.30 10.15 -43.39
C THR A 965 -29.58 10.65 -44.64
N GLN A 966 -30.10 11.70 -45.29
CA GLN A 966 -29.56 12.31 -46.51
C GLN A 966 -29.27 11.32 -47.63
N GLN A 967 -30.16 10.34 -47.82
CA GLN A 967 -30.00 9.35 -48.89
C GLN A 967 -30.70 9.84 -50.17
N PRO A 968 -30.15 9.56 -51.37
CA PRO A 968 -30.71 10.09 -52.62
C PRO A 968 -32.03 9.42 -53.03
N ASP A 969 -32.22 8.15 -52.69
CA ASP A 969 -33.41 7.38 -53.02
C ASP A 969 -33.63 6.21 -52.04
N ARG A 970 -34.70 5.43 -52.28
CA ARG A 970 -35.06 4.27 -51.47
C ARG A 970 -34.02 3.15 -51.55
N GLU A 971 -33.37 2.97 -52.70
CA GLU A 971 -32.42 1.88 -52.90
C GLU A 971 -31.12 2.15 -52.13
N ALA A 972 -30.65 3.40 -52.16
CA ALA A 972 -29.57 3.90 -51.32
C ALA A 972 -29.92 3.80 -49.83
N LEU A 973 -31.15 4.19 -49.43
CA LEU A 973 -31.61 4.04 -48.05
C LEU A 973 -31.65 2.57 -47.59
N SER A 974 -32.05 1.63 -48.46
CA SER A 974 -32.07 0.20 -48.13
C SER A 974 -30.66 -0.36 -47.98
N SER A 975 -29.71 0.10 -48.81
CA SER A 975 -28.30 -0.27 -48.73
C SER A 975 -27.64 0.29 -47.47
N TYR A 976 -27.97 1.54 -47.12
CA TYR A 976 -27.55 2.18 -45.87
C TYR A 976 -28.10 1.46 -44.64
N ALA A 977 -29.37 1.03 -44.68
CA ALA A 977 -29.97 0.23 -43.61
C ALA A 977 -29.26 -1.10 -43.41
N SER A 978 -28.89 -1.79 -44.49
CA SER A 978 -28.10 -3.03 -44.41
C SER A 978 -26.72 -2.83 -43.79
N ALA A 979 -26.06 -1.71 -44.08
CA ALA A 979 -24.74 -1.39 -43.52
C ALA A 979 -24.83 -1.10 -42.00
N ILE A 980 -25.79 -0.26 -41.58
CA ILE A 980 -25.98 0.13 -40.18
C ILE A 980 -26.47 -1.03 -39.30
N LEU A 981 -27.23 -1.99 -39.85
CA LEU A 981 -27.76 -3.13 -39.08
C LEU A 981 -26.82 -4.34 -39.07
N ALA A 982 -25.73 -4.31 -39.84
CA ALA A 982 -24.68 -5.33 -39.84
C ALA A 982 -23.50 -4.98 -38.90
N SER A 983 -23.35 -3.71 -38.53
CA SER A 983 -22.45 -3.19 -37.49
C SER A 983 -23.09 -3.29 -36.11
#